data_AF-A0A4Y4KJ80-F1
#
_entry.id   AF-A0A4Y4KJ80-F1
#
_cell.length_a   1.000
_cell.length_b   1.000
_cell.length_c   1.000
_cell.angle_alpha   90.00
_cell.angle_beta   90.00
_cell.angle_gamma   90.00
#
_symmetry.space_group_name_H-M   'P 1'
#
loop_
_entity.id
_entity.type
_entity.pdbx_description
1 polymer ?
#
loop_
_entity_poly.entity_id
_entity_poly.type
_entity_poly.pdbx_seq_one_letter_code
_entity_poly.pdbx_strand_id
1 'polypeptide(L)'
;MPRTSLPPEDRSLSPYTGWTRAHWEAVADRLLTAALRHAGPDHALIALPGPRPSWSGPRSDALEGYARTFLLAALRVAGAGGQDPLRLLDRYAEGLAAGTRCPTGERELTGRDPVAWSAVTDRGQAMVEAASVALALRLTRPWLWDRLPARTRTRAADWLAGALRHTPVDNNWWLFQVTVGGFLAETGHHTEAAEHAVAQGLSRIEQWYLGDGWYTDGRPRAVDHYNGWAFHLYPVLHAHLTDDRRLLDRYGTRLAAHLGQYAHTFGGDGAPLHQGRSLIYRFASAAAPWAGALTGHTPLSPGTTRRLASGTLRHFLDHGALDDDGLLTLGWFGSWPALVQPYSGPASPYWASKGFLGLLLPPGHPVWTAVEEPAPAERGDAVVPVRGAGWLIQSTAADGLVRVHNHGSDNQPADELLPDDPLYARLAYSTATGPAFEGTADNHFALLDGGEASERGPIVPLGAGPGWAASAHRPRIGGAALPGVGVTSLVLAAGAEEIHAHLVTGAPGGTGVRHTGWAVAGSAVETAVTGGGARVRVTGSALVSEAVALHGLDAATTEPVPAGTAFGPAAAVPVLTGTVTGEECLFVSAVRLSGAGTAPPAARVAVEAAPTGHRLRVHWPDGSHSEALIRADGVTVTSDED
;
A
#
# COMPACT_ATOMS: atom_id res chain seq x y z
N MET A 1 -15.01 -14.79 26.15
CA MET A 1 -14.48 -16.03 25.54
C MET A 1 -12.97 -16.03 25.71
N PRO A 2 -12.33 -17.17 26.02
CA PRO A 2 -10.87 -17.23 26.09
C PRO A 2 -10.27 -16.82 24.74
N ARG A 3 -9.14 -16.09 24.75
CA ARG A 3 -8.32 -15.84 23.56
C ARG A 3 -8.04 -17.20 22.93
N THR A 4 -8.62 -17.51 21.78
CA THR A 4 -8.30 -18.75 21.05
C THR A 4 -6.81 -18.72 20.75
N SER A 5 -6.06 -19.67 21.32
CA SER A 5 -4.65 -19.85 20.99
C SER A 5 -4.53 -20.19 19.51
N LEU A 6 -3.55 -19.62 18.83
CA LEU A 6 -3.23 -20.05 17.46
C LEU A 6 -2.87 -21.54 17.47
N PRO A 7 -3.19 -22.28 16.39
CA PRO A 7 -2.73 -23.66 16.24
C PRO A 7 -1.19 -23.73 16.26
N PRO A 8 -0.60 -24.91 16.54
CA PRO A 8 0.85 -25.07 16.47
C PRO A 8 1.35 -24.84 15.04
N GLU A 9 2.55 -24.26 14.93
CA GLU A 9 3.21 -24.05 13.64
C GLU A 9 3.54 -25.39 12.96
N ASP A 10 3.36 -25.46 11.65
CA ASP A 10 3.81 -26.57 10.81
C ASP A 10 4.99 -26.10 9.95
N ARG A 11 6.21 -26.30 10.46
CA ARG A 11 7.46 -25.96 9.76
C ARG A 11 7.86 -26.96 8.68
N SER A 12 7.18 -28.10 8.58
CA SER A 12 7.40 -29.06 7.50
C SER A 12 6.68 -28.61 6.22
N LEU A 13 5.45 -28.15 6.37
CA LEU A 13 4.63 -27.63 5.28
C LEU A 13 4.93 -26.16 5.01
N SER A 14 5.11 -25.35 6.05
CA SER A 14 5.38 -23.92 5.96
C SER A 14 6.72 -23.59 6.63
N PRO A 15 7.87 -23.95 6.01
CA PRO A 15 9.18 -23.73 6.61
C PRO A 15 9.45 -22.28 7.02
N TYR A 16 8.94 -21.29 6.28
CA TYR A 16 9.22 -19.88 6.53
C TYR A 16 8.28 -19.26 7.56
N THR A 17 6.98 -19.51 7.45
CA THR A 17 5.99 -18.87 8.32
C THR A 17 5.49 -19.77 9.43
N GLY A 18 5.58 -21.09 9.29
CA GLY A 18 4.90 -22.08 10.14
C GLY A 18 3.38 -22.08 9.98
N TRP A 19 2.82 -21.20 9.17
CA TRP A 19 1.39 -20.92 9.14
C TRP A 19 0.68 -21.66 8.03
N THR A 20 -0.52 -22.12 8.35
CA THR A 20 -1.37 -22.96 7.51
C THR A 20 -2.76 -22.35 7.41
N ARG A 21 -3.66 -22.97 6.64
CA ARG A 21 -5.06 -22.56 6.59
C ARG A 21 -5.70 -22.42 7.98
N ALA A 22 -5.38 -23.33 8.91
CA ALA A 22 -5.91 -23.31 10.28
C ALA A 22 -5.54 -22.02 11.03
N HIS A 23 -4.38 -21.43 10.76
CA HIS A 23 -3.98 -20.15 11.35
C HIS A 23 -4.85 -19.02 10.81
N TRP A 24 -5.12 -18.99 9.50
CA TRP A 24 -6.02 -18.02 8.88
C TRP A 24 -7.46 -18.13 9.42
N GLU A 25 -7.97 -19.34 9.58
CA GLU A 25 -9.29 -19.59 10.19
C GLU A 25 -9.34 -19.10 11.65
N ALA A 26 -8.32 -19.43 12.45
CA ALA A 26 -8.23 -19.01 13.85
C ALA A 26 -8.15 -17.48 14.01
N VAL A 27 -7.38 -16.80 13.15
CA VAL A 27 -7.28 -15.34 13.16
C VAL A 27 -8.60 -14.70 12.71
N ALA A 28 -9.26 -15.23 11.67
CA ALA A 28 -10.57 -14.75 11.25
C ALA A 28 -11.59 -14.85 12.39
N ASP A 29 -11.66 -16.01 13.04
CA ASP A 29 -12.56 -16.27 14.16
C ASP A 29 -12.26 -15.34 15.35
N ARG A 30 -10.97 -15.08 15.65
CA ARG A 30 -10.54 -14.12 16.68
C ARG A 30 -10.99 -12.69 16.36
N LEU A 31 -10.75 -12.21 15.15
CA LEU A 31 -11.11 -10.85 14.74
C LEU A 31 -12.63 -10.63 14.77
N LEU A 32 -13.40 -11.62 14.30
CA LEU A 32 -14.86 -11.58 14.29
C LEU A 32 -15.45 -11.62 15.70
N THR A 33 -14.99 -12.53 16.54
CA THR A 33 -15.46 -12.63 17.93
C THR A 33 -15.09 -11.41 18.75
N ALA A 34 -13.93 -10.80 18.50
CA ALA A 34 -13.54 -9.54 19.13
C ALA A 34 -14.50 -8.40 18.73
N ALA A 35 -14.73 -8.20 17.44
CA ALA A 35 -15.59 -7.14 16.91
C ALA A 35 -17.06 -7.30 17.36
N LEU A 36 -17.60 -8.52 17.35
CA LEU A 36 -18.99 -8.78 17.71
C LEU A 36 -19.32 -8.46 19.18
N ARG A 37 -18.34 -8.34 20.08
CA ARG A 37 -18.57 -7.83 21.45
C ARG A 37 -19.01 -6.37 21.49
N HIS A 38 -18.80 -5.64 20.39
CA HIS A 38 -19.19 -4.24 20.22
C HIS A 38 -20.42 -4.08 19.31
N ALA A 39 -21.13 -5.18 19.01
CA ALA A 39 -22.37 -5.12 18.27
C ALA A 39 -23.46 -4.41 19.10
N GLY A 40 -24.12 -3.44 18.47
CA GLY A 40 -25.28 -2.76 19.02
C GLY A 40 -26.56 -3.61 18.92
N PRO A 41 -27.73 -3.02 19.21
CA PRO A 41 -29.02 -3.69 19.10
C PRO A 41 -29.22 -4.34 17.73
N ASP A 42 -29.83 -5.53 17.72
CA ASP A 42 -30.10 -6.34 16.52
C ASP A 42 -28.86 -6.61 15.64
N HIS A 43 -27.64 -6.42 16.16
CA HIS A 43 -26.39 -6.52 15.41
C HIS A 43 -26.31 -5.61 14.16
N ALA A 44 -27.16 -4.57 14.07
CA ALA A 44 -27.24 -3.73 12.87
C ALA A 44 -26.00 -2.84 12.69
N LEU A 45 -25.40 -2.39 13.78
CA LEU A 45 -24.24 -1.51 13.79
C LEU A 45 -23.21 -2.09 14.76
N ILE A 46 -21.92 -2.06 14.40
CA ILE A 46 -20.81 -2.54 15.24
C ILE A 46 -19.90 -1.34 15.55
N ALA A 47 -20.13 -0.71 16.69
CA ALA A 47 -19.44 0.52 17.08
C ALA A 47 -18.14 0.20 17.82
N LEU A 48 -17.04 0.04 17.07
CA LEU A 48 -15.73 -0.23 17.67
C LEU A 48 -15.21 0.99 18.45
N PRO A 49 -14.53 0.78 19.59
CA PRO A 49 -13.93 1.85 20.36
C PRO A 49 -12.74 2.45 19.60
N GLY A 50 -12.52 3.76 19.77
CA GLY A 50 -11.34 4.43 19.21
C GLY A 50 -11.25 5.89 19.63
N PRO A 51 -10.09 6.54 19.40
CA PRO A 51 -9.80 7.86 19.93
C PRO A 51 -10.58 8.99 19.24
N ARG A 52 -11.08 8.75 18.01
CA ARG A 52 -11.87 9.71 17.24
C ARG A 52 -12.77 8.99 16.22
N PRO A 53 -13.90 9.59 15.84
CA PRO A 53 -14.66 9.14 14.68
C PRO A 53 -13.95 9.51 13.37
N SER A 54 -14.38 8.90 12.26
CA SER A 54 -14.11 9.43 10.93
C SER A 54 -14.83 10.76 10.70
N TRP A 55 -14.44 11.47 9.64
CA TRP A 55 -15.17 12.64 9.17
C TRP A 55 -16.62 12.37 8.74
N SER A 56 -17.06 11.12 8.64
CA SER A 56 -18.43 10.72 8.27
C SER A 56 -19.31 10.53 9.52
N GLY A 57 -18.69 10.41 10.69
CA GLY A 57 -19.34 10.38 11.99
C GLY A 57 -19.62 8.97 12.53
N PRO A 58 -20.00 8.87 13.82
CA PRO A 58 -20.05 7.60 14.54
C PRO A 58 -21.01 6.55 13.94
N ARG A 59 -22.14 6.97 13.34
CA ARG A 59 -23.06 6.03 12.68
C ARG A 59 -22.43 5.37 11.46
N SER A 60 -21.72 6.16 10.66
CA SER A 60 -20.98 5.63 9.50
C SER A 60 -19.93 4.65 9.98
N ASP A 61 -19.14 5.01 10.98
CA ASP A 61 -18.09 4.14 11.55
C ASP A 61 -18.64 2.80 12.04
N ALA A 62 -19.83 2.82 12.66
CA ALA A 62 -20.48 1.61 13.14
C ALA A 62 -21.05 0.75 11.99
N LEU A 63 -21.47 1.37 10.88
CA LEU A 63 -21.80 0.67 9.64
C LEU A 63 -20.56 0.07 8.97
N GLU A 64 -19.40 0.76 8.99
CA GLU A 64 -18.12 0.18 8.54
C GLU A 64 -17.79 -1.07 9.36
N GLY A 65 -17.98 -1.01 10.68
CA GLY A 65 -17.80 -2.14 11.58
C GLY A 65 -18.66 -3.34 11.18
N TYR A 66 -19.94 -3.10 10.88
CA TYR A 66 -20.83 -4.14 10.36
C TYR A 66 -20.34 -4.69 9.01
N ALA A 67 -20.15 -3.82 8.02
CA ALA A 67 -19.93 -4.23 6.63
C ALA A 67 -18.60 -4.96 6.42
N ARG A 68 -17.52 -4.46 7.04
CA ARG A 68 -16.17 -4.98 6.84
C ARG A 68 -15.93 -6.26 7.63
N THR A 69 -16.55 -6.42 8.79
CA THR A 69 -16.54 -7.70 9.51
C THR A 69 -17.48 -8.71 8.86
N PHE A 70 -18.60 -8.28 8.27
CA PHE A 70 -19.47 -9.17 7.49
C PHE A 70 -18.73 -9.77 6.28
N LEU A 71 -17.90 -8.97 5.59
CA LEU A 71 -17.03 -9.48 4.54
C LEU A 71 -16.10 -10.59 5.04
N LEU A 72 -15.47 -10.44 6.20
CA LEU A 72 -14.63 -11.48 6.80
C LEU A 72 -15.44 -12.74 7.16
N ALA A 73 -16.62 -12.57 7.77
CA ALA A 73 -17.52 -13.67 8.09
C ALA A 73 -17.96 -14.42 6.83
N ALA A 74 -18.25 -13.70 5.75
CA ALA A 74 -18.63 -14.29 4.48
C ALA A 74 -17.50 -15.13 3.87
N LEU A 75 -16.27 -14.62 3.84
CA LEU A 75 -15.09 -15.36 3.38
C LEU A 75 -14.85 -16.62 4.22
N ARG A 76 -14.98 -16.50 5.54
CA ARG A 76 -14.78 -17.59 6.51
C ARG A 76 -15.83 -18.70 6.39
N VAL A 77 -17.10 -18.35 6.21
CA VAL A 77 -18.22 -19.32 6.13
C VAL A 77 -18.32 -19.91 4.72
N ALA A 78 -18.17 -19.11 3.68
CA ALA A 78 -18.18 -19.61 2.29
C ALA A 78 -17.01 -20.56 2.05
N GLY A 79 -15.81 -20.21 2.53
CA GLY A 79 -14.63 -21.07 2.50
C GLY A 79 -14.76 -22.39 3.28
N ALA A 80 -15.70 -22.46 4.22
CA ALA A 80 -16.04 -23.66 4.98
C ALA A 80 -17.27 -24.40 4.41
N GLY A 81 -17.74 -24.06 3.20
CA GLY A 81 -18.91 -24.68 2.58
C GLY A 81 -20.21 -24.44 3.35
N GLY A 82 -20.32 -23.30 4.05
CA GLY A 82 -21.51 -22.95 4.84
C GLY A 82 -21.49 -23.43 6.29
N GLN A 83 -20.41 -24.08 6.73
CA GLN A 83 -20.25 -24.42 8.14
C GLN A 83 -20.00 -23.15 8.97
N ASP A 84 -20.92 -22.86 9.88
CA ASP A 84 -20.92 -21.65 10.70
C ASP A 84 -21.08 -21.98 12.20
N PRO A 85 -20.04 -22.55 12.84
CA PRO A 85 -20.10 -22.96 14.25
C PRO A 85 -20.26 -21.77 15.20
N LEU A 86 -19.88 -20.57 14.77
CA LEU A 86 -19.99 -19.34 15.56
C LEU A 86 -21.34 -18.62 15.37
N ARG A 87 -22.22 -19.15 14.51
CA ARG A 87 -23.52 -18.57 14.14
C ARG A 87 -23.39 -17.11 13.69
N LEU A 88 -22.38 -16.82 12.88
CA LEU A 88 -22.09 -15.50 12.34
C LEU A 88 -23.21 -15.05 11.40
N LEU A 89 -23.65 -15.89 10.46
CA LEU A 89 -24.62 -15.51 9.44
C LEU A 89 -25.97 -15.15 10.03
N ASP A 90 -26.39 -15.80 11.12
CA ASP A 90 -27.63 -15.45 11.83
C ASP A 90 -27.59 -14.00 12.36
N ARG A 91 -26.47 -13.59 12.96
CA ARG A 91 -26.28 -12.23 13.50
C ARG A 91 -26.22 -11.18 12.38
N TYR A 92 -25.51 -11.47 11.30
CA TYR A 92 -25.47 -10.55 10.15
C TYR A 92 -26.82 -10.49 9.43
N ALA A 93 -27.58 -11.58 9.36
CA ALA A 93 -28.94 -11.56 8.82
C ALA A 93 -29.89 -10.67 9.66
N GLU A 94 -29.78 -10.73 10.99
CA GLU A 94 -30.52 -9.85 11.91
C GLU A 94 -30.15 -8.37 11.67
N GLY A 95 -28.84 -8.07 11.62
CA GLY A 95 -28.34 -6.72 11.40
C GLY A 95 -28.73 -6.14 10.05
N LEU A 96 -28.65 -6.93 8.98
CA LEU A 96 -29.15 -6.55 7.65
C LEU A 96 -30.64 -6.22 7.66
N ALA A 97 -31.46 -7.05 8.32
CA ALA A 97 -32.90 -6.88 8.37
C ALA A 97 -33.34 -5.66 9.19
N ALA A 98 -32.61 -5.35 10.26
CA ALA A 98 -32.85 -4.20 11.11
C ALA A 98 -32.34 -2.90 10.48
N GLY A 99 -31.09 -2.89 10.01
CA GLY A 99 -30.42 -1.69 9.51
C GLY A 99 -31.00 -1.12 8.22
N THR A 100 -31.49 -1.98 7.34
CA THR A 100 -32.14 -1.58 6.07
C THR A 100 -33.61 -1.17 6.24
N ARG A 101 -34.16 -1.19 7.45
CA ARG A 101 -35.59 -0.90 7.69
C ARG A 101 -35.96 0.54 7.41
N CYS A 102 -35.13 1.49 7.85
CA CYS A 102 -35.36 2.93 7.71
C CYS A 102 -34.02 3.66 7.62
N PRO A 103 -33.29 3.56 6.49
CA PRO A 103 -32.00 4.25 6.34
C PRO A 103 -32.11 5.76 6.58
N THR A 104 -31.09 6.37 7.17
CA THR A 104 -31.13 7.76 7.66
C THR A 104 -29.94 8.59 7.20
N GLY A 105 -30.12 9.91 7.12
CA GLY A 105 -29.03 10.88 6.92
C GLY A 105 -28.38 11.35 8.22
N GLU A 106 -28.87 10.93 9.39
CA GLU A 106 -28.29 11.29 10.69
C GLU A 106 -26.88 10.69 10.85
N ARG A 107 -25.91 11.54 11.17
CA ARG A 107 -24.50 11.13 11.35
C ARG A 107 -24.21 10.56 12.74
N GLU A 108 -24.94 11.06 13.74
CA GLU A 108 -24.80 10.63 15.13
C GLU A 108 -25.64 9.37 15.41
N LEU A 109 -25.16 8.58 16.37
CA LEU A 109 -25.94 7.51 16.97
C LEU A 109 -26.90 8.12 17.99
N THR A 110 -28.20 8.00 17.74
CA THR A 110 -29.25 8.52 18.63
C THR A 110 -30.07 7.36 19.21
N GLY A 111 -30.57 7.52 20.43
CA GLY A 111 -31.42 6.49 21.07
C GLY A 111 -32.78 6.28 20.38
N ARG A 112 -33.19 7.18 19.47
CA ARG A 112 -34.45 7.08 18.71
C ARG A 112 -34.34 6.12 17.54
N ASP A 113 -33.15 6.00 16.96
CA ASP A 113 -32.89 5.12 15.83
C ASP A 113 -31.52 4.45 15.97
N PRO A 114 -31.41 3.48 16.91
CA PRO A 114 -30.14 2.86 17.25
C PRO A 114 -29.68 1.80 16.23
N VAL A 115 -30.51 1.45 15.24
CA VAL A 115 -30.23 0.37 14.29
C VAL A 115 -30.14 0.83 12.84
N ALA A 116 -30.74 1.96 12.45
CA ALA A 116 -30.74 2.36 11.04
C ALA A 116 -29.33 2.59 10.49
N TRP A 117 -29.13 2.08 9.29
CA TRP A 117 -27.94 2.36 8.52
C TRP A 117 -27.97 3.76 7.92
N SER A 118 -26.79 4.32 7.68
CA SER A 118 -26.65 5.52 6.87
C SER A 118 -27.23 5.27 5.47
N ALA A 119 -28.01 6.22 4.98
CA ALA A 119 -28.47 6.22 3.60
C ALA A 119 -27.27 6.37 2.66
N VAL A 120 -27.32 5.70 1.50
CA VAL A 120 -26.32 5.89 0.45
C VAL A 120 -26.60 7.19 -0.28
N THR A 121 -25.60 8.08 -0.36
CA THR A 121 -25.70 9.41 -0.97
C THR A 121 -24.51 9.67 -1.91
N ASP A 122 -24.55 10.78 -2.65
CA ASP A 122 -23.42 11.23 -3.47
C ASP A 122 -22.15 11.33 -2.63
N ARG A 123 -21.09 10.63 -3.06
CA ARG A 123 -19.77 10.59 -2.42
C ARG A 123 -19.83 10.30 -0.91
N GLY A 124 -20.88 9.59 -0.47
CA GLY A 124 -21.09 9.21 0.93
C GLY A 124 -20.43 7.88 1.27
N GLN A 125 -19.88 7.77 2.48
CA GLN A 125 -19.15 6.57 2.95
C GLN A 125 -20.00 5.29 2.90
N ALA A 126 -21.32 5.37 3.09
CA ALA A 126 -22.21 4.20 2.98
C ALA A 126 -22.15 3.50 1.60
N MET A 127 -21.78 4.21 0.52
CA MET A 127 -21.54 3.60 -0.79
C MET A 127 -20.38 2.61 -0.77
N VAL A 128 -19.33 2.94 -0.02
CA VAL A 128 -18.14 2.10 0.16
C VAL A 128 -18.51 0.82 0.89
N GLU A 129 -19.30 0.95 1.96
CA GLU A 129 -19.73 -0.18 2.77
C GLU A 129 -20.75 -1.06 2.04
N ALA A 130 -21.57 -0.49 1.16
CA ALA A 130 -22.49 -1.24 0.30
C ALA A 130 -21.77 -2.30 -0.56
N ALA A 131 -20.54 -2.02 -1.03
CA ALA A 131 -19.75 -3.00 -1.77
C ALA A 131 -19.33 -4.20 -0.92
N SER A 132 -18.89 -3.97 0.32
CA SER A 132 -18.55 -5.05 1.27
C SER A 132 -19.78 -5.90 1.59
N VAL A 133 -20.93 -5.27 1.84
CA VAL A 133 -22.20 -5.97 2.09
C VAL A 133 -22.64 -6.77 0.86
N ALA A 134 -22.63 -6.18 -0.33
CA ALA A 134 -23.01 -6.86 -1.56
C ALA A 134 -22.11 -8.06 -1.85
N LEU A 135 -20.80 -7.92 -1.70
CA LEU A 135 -19.87 -9.04 -1.89
C LEU A 135 -20.08 -10.14 -0.84
N ALA A 136 -20.26 -9.77 0.43
CA ALA A 136 -20.54 -10.73 1.50
C ALA A 136 -21.84 -11.52 1.24
N LEU A 137 -22.91 -10.84 0.82
CA LEU A 137 -24.18 -11.46 0.43
C LEU A 137 -24.02 -12.38 -0.77
N ARG A 138 -23.27 -11.95 -1.78
CA ARG A 138 -23.00 -12.73 -2.99
C ARG A 138 -22.27 -14.03 -2.66
N LEU A 139 -21.21 -13.96 -1.87
CA LEU A 139 -20.41 -15.12 -1.45
C LEU A 139 -21.19 -16.09 -0.55
N THR A 140 -22.15 -15.59 0.24
CA THR A 140 -22.93 -16.40 1.19
C THR A 140 -24.35 -16.70 0.71
N ARG A 141 -24.66 -16.40 -0.55
CA ARG A 141 -26.03 -16.39 -1.08
C ARG A 141 -26.87 -17.63 -0.72
N PRO A 142 -26.38 -18.88 -0.89
CA PRO A 142 -27.16 -20.08 -0.57
C PRO A 142 -27.45 -20.27 0.93
N TRP A 143 -26.63 -19.68 1.79
CA TRP A 143 -26.72 -19.84 3.26
C TRP A 143 -27.39 -18.66 3.95
N LEU A 144 -27.40 -17.46 3.34
CA LEU A 144 -27.98 -16.25 3.90
C LEU A 144 -29.05 -15.65 2.97
N TRP A 145 -28.67 -15.04 1.84
CA TRP A 145 -29.59 -14.25 1.00
C TRP A 145 -30.83 -15.01 0.56
N ASP A 146 -30.67 -16.23 0.03
CA ASP A 146 -31.79 -17.01 -0.50
C ASP A 146 -32.77 -17.46 0.60
N ARG A 147 -32.33 -17.45 1.87
CA ARG A 147 -33.12 -17.82 3.05
C ARG A 147 -33.80 -16.63 3.73
N LEU A 148 -33.43 -15.39 3.37
CA LEU A 148 -34.06 -14.20 3.92
C LEU A 148 -35.53 -14.08 3.47
N PRO A 149 -36.43 -13.53 4.31
CA PRO A 149 -37.77 -13.17 3.89
C PRO A 149 -37.75 -12.21 2.69
N ALA A 150 -38.68 -12.38 1.76
CA ALA A 150 -38.74 -11.57 0.53
C ALA A 150 -38.72 -10.06 0.81
N ARG A 151 -39.45 -9.59 1.84
CA ARG A 151 -39.44 -8.18 2.26
C ARG A 151 -38.06 -7.68 2.71
N THR A 152 -37.29 -8.53 3.39
CA THR A 152 -35.91 -8.18 3.79
C THR A 152 -35.01 -8.09 2.58
N ARG A 153 -35.11 -9.04 1.64
CA ARG A 153 -34.36 -8.98 0.37
C ARG A 153 -34.66 -7.71 -0.41
N THR A 154 -35.93 -7.35 -0.58
CA THR A 154 -36.31 -6.11 -1.29
C THR A 154 -35.69 -4.87 -0.63
N ARG A 155 -35.83 -4.69 0.69
CA ARG A 155 -35.25 -3.53 1.39
C ARG A 155 -33.73 -3.46 1.29
N ALA A 156 -33.07 -4.60 1.45
CA ALA A 156 -31.61 -4.68 1.30
C ALA A 156 -31.17 -4.35 -0.13
N ALA A 157 -31.86 -4.88 -1.14
CA ALA A 157 -31.61 -4.57 -2.53
C ALA A 157 -31.83 -3.08 -2.84
N ASP A 158 -32.87 -2.46 -2.27
CA ASP A 158 -33.16 -1.03 -2.45
C ASP A 158 -32.10 -0.14 -1.80
N TRP A 159 -31.63 -0.49 -0.59
CA TRP A 159 -30.52 0.22 0.05
C TRP A 159 -29.23 0.12 -0.76
N LEU A 160 -28.89 -1.09 -1.25
CA LEU A 160 -27.74 -1.32 -2.13
C LEU A 160 -27.86 -0.55 -3.45
N ALA A 161 -29.05 -0.53 -4.06
CA ALA A 161 -29.30 0.20 -5.30
C ALA A 161 -29.08 1.72 -5.17
N GLY A 162 -29.06 2.25 -3.94
CA GLY A 162 -28.61 3.61 -3.66
C GLY A 162 -27.20 3.88 -4.20
N ALA A 163 -26.29 2.90 -4.16
CA ALA A 163 -24.94 3.05 -4.72
C ALA A 163 -24.95 3.24 -6.24
N LEU A 164 -25.91 2.65 -6.95
CA LEU A 164 -26.03 2.74 -8.41
C LEU A 164 -26.65 4.07 -8.88
N ARG A 165 -27.37 4.77 -7.99
CA ARG A 165 -28.13 6.00 -8.30
C ARG A 165 -27.39 7.28 -7.94
N HIS A 166 -26.29 7.17 -7.18
CA HIS A 166 -25.52 8.29 -6.67
C HIS A 166 -24.11 8.32 -7.25
N THR A 167 -23.52 9.50 -7.26
CA THR A 167 -22.22 9.80 -7.85
C THR A 167 -21.09 9.32 -6.93
N PRO A 168 -20.21 8.41 -7.37
CA PRO A 168 -19.02 8.02 -6.61
C PRO A 168 -17.97 9.15 -6.63
N VAL A 169 -16.97 9.06 -5.74
CA VAL A 169 -15.73 9.82 -5.96
C VAL A 169 -15.07 9.27 -7.22
N ASP A 170 -14.47 10.14 -8.03
CA ASP A 170 -13.92 9.74 -9.32
C ASP A 170 -12.54 9.07 -9.21
N ASN A 171 -12.54 7.88 -8.61
CA ASN A 171 -11.37 7.05 -8.33
C ASN A 171 -11.83 5.58 -8.20
N ASN A 172 -11.14 4.73 -7.43
CA ASN A 172 -11.54 3.35 -7.16
C ASN A 172 -13.00 3.15 -6.72
N TRP A 173 -13.73 4.19 -6.27
CA TRP A 173 -15.14 4.08 -5.88
C TRP A 173 -16.07 3.59 -6.99
N TRP A 174 -15.71 3.77 -8.27
CA TRP A 174 -16.45 3.16 -9.38
C TRP A 174 -16.51 1.63 -9.28
N LEU A 175 -15.51 0.98 -8.67
CA LEU A 175 -15.49 -0.46 -8.45
C LEU A 175 -16.46 -0.92 -7.35
N PHE A 176 -16.87 -0.02 -6.45
CA PHE A 176 -17.92 -0.32 -5.48
C PHE A 176 -19.27 -0.50 -6.18
N GLN A 177 -19.56 0.33 -7.18
CA GLN A 177 -20.75 0.18 -8.02
C GLN A 177 -20.69 -1.10 -8.86
N VAL A 178 -19.53 -1.48 -9.40
CA VAL A 178 -19.35 -2.77 -10.11
C VAL A 178 -19.69 -3.95 -9.19
N THR A 179 -19.23 -3.89 -7.93
CA THR A 179 -19.47 -4.96 -6.95
C THR A 179 -20.94 -5.06 -6.57
N VAL A 180 -21.58 -3.93 -6.28
CA VAL A 180 -23.01 -3.86 -5.93
C VAL A 180 -23.88 -4.27 -7.12
N GLY A 181 -23.59 -3.73 -8.31
CA GLY A 181 -24.32 -4.03 -9.55
C GLY A 181 -24.22 -5.52 -9.91
N GLY A 182 -23.03 -6.12 -9.80
CA GLY A 182 -22.86 -7.56 -10.06
C GLY A 182 -23.76 -8.44 -9.18
N PHE A 183 -23.90 -8.12 -7.89
CA PHE A 183 -24.79 -8.86 -6.99
C PHE A 183 -26.28 -8.61 -7.29
N LEU A 184 -26.67 -7.35 -7.54
CA LEU A 184 -28.05 -6.99 -7.81
C LEU A 184 -28.56 -7.61 -9.13
N ALA A 185 -27.73 -7.60 -10.18
CA ALA A 185 -28.04 -8.27 -11.44
C ALA A 185 -28.22 -9.79 -11.25
N GLU A 186 -27.29 -10.45 -10.54
CA GLU A 186 -27.35 -11.90 -10.29
C GLU A 186 -28.60 -12.33 -9.49
N THR A 187 -29.10 -11.44 -8.63
CA THR A 187 -30.27 -11.71 -7.78
C THR A 187 -31.59 -11.21 -8.40
N GLY A 188 -31.55 -10.62 -9.59
CA GLY A 188 -32.75 -10.14 -10.30
C GLY A 188 -33.36 -8.86 -9.74
N HIS A 189 -32.56 -8.02 -9.08
CA HIS A 189 -32.99 -6.75 -8.50
C HIS A 189 -32.34 -5.57 -9.25
N HIS A 190 -33.12 -4.55 -9.62
CA HIS A 190 -32.61 -3.34 -10.30
C HIS A 190 -31.71 -3.66 -11.51
N THR A 191 -31.98 -4.75 -12.23
CA THR A 191 -31.05 -5.39 -13.19
C THR A 191 -30.50 -4.44 -14.25
N GLU A 192 -31.34 -3.63 -14.90
CA GLU A 192 -30.89 -2.68 -15.93
C GLU A 192 -29.89 -1.65 -15.37
N ALA A 193 -30.20 -1.04 -14.22
CA ALA A 193 -29.30 -0.09 -13.56
C ALA A 193 -28.01 -0.79 -13.07
N ALA A 194 -28.12 -2.03 -12.62
CA ALA A 194 -27.02 -2.84 -12.13
C ALA A 194 -26.02 -3.19 -13.25
N GLU A 195 -26.52 -3.66 -14.39
CA GLU A 195 -25.70 -3.95 -15.59
C GLU A 195 -25.05 -2.68 -16.14
N HIS A 196 -25.79 -1.56 -16.18
CA HIS A 196 -25.25 -0.28 -16.58
C HIS A 196 -24.10 0.17 -15.69
N ALA A 197 -24.26 0.09 -14.37
CA ALA A 197 -23.23 0.48 -13.42
C ALA A 197 -21.97 -0.40 -13.51
N VAL A 198 -22.12 -1.71 -13.74
CA VAL A 198 -20.99 -2.62 -14.00
C VAL A 198 -20.24 -2.19 -15.26
N ALA A 199 -20.95 -1.98 -16.37
CA ALA A 199 -20.34 -1.58 -17.63
C ALA A 199 -19.64 -0.21 -17.51
N GLN A 200 -20.27 0.76 -16.85
CA GLN A 200 -19.72 2.10 -16.63
C GLN A 200 -18.47 2.06 -15.75
N GLY A 201 -18.51 1.36 -14.62
CA GLY A 201 -17.38 1.29 -13.70
C GLY A 201 -16.17 0.57 -14.32
N LEU A 202 -16.40 -0.54 -15.03
CA LEU A 202 -15.33 -1.24 -15.75
C LEU A 202 -14.77 -0.42 -16.91
N SER A 203 -15.60 0.38 -17.61
CA SER A 203 -15.12 1.33 -18.63
C SER A 203 -14.29 2.45 -18.01
N ARG A 204 -14.67 2.95 -16.83
CA ARG A 204 -14.00 4.07 -16.17
C ARG A 204 -12.56 3.73 -15.78
N ILE A 205 -12.33 2.56 -15.18
CA ILE A 205 -10.99 2.16 -14.74
C ILE A 205 -9.98 1.98 -15.88
N GLU A 206 -10.45 1.79 -17.12
CA GLU A 206 -9.55 1.69 -18.28
C GLU A 206 -8.81 3.01 -18.55
N GLN A 207 -9.38 4.15 -18.14
CA GLN A 207 -8.74 5.46 -18.29
C GLN A 207 -7.54 5.65 -17.36
N TRP A 208 -7.41 4.78 -16.35
CA TRP A 208 -6.36 4.86 -15.36
C TRP A 208 -5.33 3.74 -15.47
N TYR A 209 -5.44 2.88 -16.49
CA TYR A 209 -4.48 1.81 -16.71
C TYR A 209 -3.15 2.39 -17.23
N LEU A 210 -2.07 2.16 -16.49
CA LEU A 210 -0.72 2.65 -16.79
C LEU A 210 0.13 1.65 -17.59
N GLY A 211 -0.38 0.44 -17.83
CA GLY A 211 0.37 -0.65 -18.45
C GLY A 211 0.89 -1.67 -17.42
N ASP A 212 1.26 -2.85 -17.91
CA ASP A 212 1.89 -3.93 -17.13
C ASP A 212 1.20 -4.29 -15.80
N GLY A 213 -0.14 -4.20 -15.77
CA GLY A 213 -0.93 -4.50 -14.58
C GLY A 213 -1.03 -3.36 -13.56
N TRP A 214 -0.54 -2.15 -13.85
CA TRP A 214 -0.62 -1.01 -12.93
C TRP A 214 -1.70 -0.01 -13.31
N TYR A 215 -2.26 0.64 -12.30
CA TYR A 215 -3.27 1.66 -12.38
C TYR A 215 -2.89 2.86 -11.52
N THR A 216 -3.30 4.04 -11.94
CA THR A 216 -3.38 5.22 -11.09
C THR A 216 -4.78 5.34 -10.48
N ASP A 217 -4.92 5.90 -9.29
CA ASP A 217 -6.23 5.94 -8.62
C ASP A 217 -6.96 7.28 -8.79
N GLY A 218 -7.60 7.48 -9.96
CA GLY A 218 -8.37 8.69 -10.26
C GLY A 218 -7.49 9.89 -10.62
N ARG A 219 -6.54 10.20 -9.74
CA ARG A 219 -5.54 11.25 -9.91
C ARG A 219 -4.39 10.77 -10.79
N PRO A 220 -3.64 11.67 -11.45
CA PRO A 220 -2.36 11.31 -12.06
C PRO A 220 -1.40 10.73 -11.02
N ARG A 221 -0.63 9.71 -11.40
CA ARG A 221 0.54 9.23 -10.64
C ARG A 221 0.27 8.96 -9.15
N ALA A 222 -0.91 8.42 -8.83
CA ALA A 222 -1.30 7.96 -7.50
C ALA A 222 -1.24 6.42 -7.48
N VAL A 223 -0.02 5.88 -7.31
CA VAL A 223 0.23 4.44 -7.31
C VAL A 223 0.46 3.97 -5.88
N ASP A 224 -0.39 3.06 -5.42
CA ASP A 224 -0.31 2.44 -4.10
C ASP A 224 -1.00 1.05 -4.08
N HIS A 225 -1.20 0.51 -2.89
CA HIS A 225 -1.83 -0.79 -2.63
C HIS A 225 -3.29 -0.94 -3.10
N TYR A 226 -3.99 0.15 -3.46
CA TYR A 226 -5.30 0.05 -4.13
C TYR A 226 -5.22 -0.69 -5.47
N ASN A 227 -4.04 -0.75 -6.09
CA ASN A 227 -3.80 -1.64 -7.22
C ASN A 227 -4.22 -3.09 -6.87
N GLY A 228 -3.70 -3.63 -5.78
CA GLY A 228 -3.97 -5.00 -5.37
C GLY A 228 -5.39 -5.20 -4.81
N TRP A 229 -5.79 -4.40 -3.82
CA TRP A 229 -7.03 -4.65 -3.06
C TRP A 229 -8.28 -3.95 -3.59
N ALA A 230 -8.18 -3.25 -4.72
CA ALA A 230 -9.33 -2.68 -5.43
C ALA A 230 -9.25 -2.95 -6.93
N PHE A 231 -8.28 -2.37 -7.64
CA PHE A 231 -8.21 -2.40 -9.11
C PHE A 231 -8.07 -3.80 -9.69
N HIS A 232 -7.35 -4.69 -9.01
CA HIS A 232 -7.33 -6.10 -9.38
C HIS A 232 -8.42 -6.90 -8.69
N LEU A 233 -8.63 -6.69 -7.39
CA LEU A 233 -9.56 -7.48 -6.61
C LEU A 233 -10.99 -7.46 -7.18
N TYR A 234 -11.59 -6.27 -7.38
CA TYR A 234 -13.01 -6.19 -7.72
C TYR A 234 -13.33 -6.65 -9.16
N PRO A 235 -12.61 -6.22 -10.21
CA PRO A 235 -12.89 -6.68 -11.57
C PRO A 235 -12.68 -8.19 -11.75
N VAL A 236 -11.59 -8.73 -11.20
CA VAL A 236 -11.28 -10.17 -11.30
C VAL A 236 -12.28 -11.01 -10.53
N LEU A 237 -12.64 -10.59 -9.30
CA LEU A 237 -13.64 -11.32 -8.51
C LEU A 237 -15.03 -11.24 -9.12
N HIS A 238 -15.41 -10.08 -9.70
CA HIS A 238 -16.64 -9.96 -10.46
C HIS A 238 -16.67 -10.96 -11.62
N ALA A 239 -15.63 -10.97 -12.46
CA ALA A 239 -15.50 -11.86 -13.60
C ALA A 239 -15.49 -13.35 -13.22
N HIS A 240 -14.81 -13.70 -12.13
CA HIS A 240 -14.76 -15.06 -11.60
C HIS A 240 -16.14 -15.54 -11.12
N LEU A 241 -16.85 -14.70 -10.34
CA LEU A 241 -18.16 -15.05 -9.80
C LEU A 241 -19.27 -15.08 -10.86
N THR A 242 -19.10 -14.40 -12.01
CA THR A 242 -20.01 -14.49 -13.16
C THR A 242 -19.59 -15.53 -14.20
N ASP A 243 -18.47 -16.22 -14.00
CA ASP A 243 -17.83 -17.08 -15.02
C ASP A 243 -17.66 -16.37 -16.39
N ASP A 244 -17.38 -15.06 -16.37
CA ASP A 244 -17.15 -14.27 -17.59
C ASP A 244 -15.70 -14.44 -18.06
N ARG A 245 -15.51 -15.38 -18.98
CA ARG A 245 -14.21 -15.70 -19.60
C ARG A 245 -13.56 -14.50 -20.26
N ARG A 246 -14.33 -13.62 -20.91
CA ARG A 246 -13.78 -12.43 -21.61
C ARG A 246 -13.20 -11.43 -20.62
N LEU A 247 -13.90 -11.21 -19.50
CA LEU A 247 -13.40 -10.35 -18.43
C LEU A 247 -12.22 -10.98 -17.69
N LEU A 248 -12.23 -12.31 -17.46
CA LEU A 248 -11.10 -13.02 -16.89
C LEU A 248 -9.86 -12.95 -17.78
N ASP A 249 -9.99 -13.15 -19.10
CA ASP A 249 -8.87 -13.05 -20.03
C ASP A 249 -8.24 -11.63 -19.99
N ARG A 250 -9.05 -10.57 -19.86
CA ARG A 250 -8.55 -9.20 -19.72
C ARG A 250 -7.96 -8.91 -18.34
N TYR A 251 -8.78 -9.01 -17.30
CA TYR A 251 -8.41 -8.56 -15.95
C TYR A 251 -7.53 -9.58 -15.22
N GLY A 252 -7.71 -10.87 -15.48
CA GLY A 252 -6.83 -11.93 -15.00
C GLY A 252 -5.42 -11.81 -15.59
N THR A 253 -5.27 -11.56 -16.90
CA THR A 253 -3.95 -11.32 -17.51
C THR A 253 -3.25 -10.10 -16.90
N ARG A 254 -3.99 -9.01 -16.65
CA ARG A 254 -3.44 -7.82 -15.96
C ARG A 254 -3.05 -8.12 -14.51
N LEU A 255 -3.84 -8.91 -13.79
CA LEU A 255 -3.50 -9.38 -12.44
C LEU A 255 -2.23 -10.22 -12.45
N ALA A 256 -2.06 -11.14 -13.39
CA ALA A 256 -0.85 -11.95 -13.51
C ALA A 256 0.40 -11.07 -13.77
N ALA A 257 0.29 -10.10 -14.68
CA ALA A 257 1.37 -9.13 -14.95
C ALA A 257 1.71 -8.27 -13.72
N HIS A 258 0.67 -7.83 -12.98
CA HIS A 258 0.85 -7.10 -11.73
C HIS A 258 1.55 -7.96 -10.67
N LEU A 259 1.11 -9.21 -10.45
CA LEU A 259 1.70 -10.10 -9.46
C LEU A 259 3.16 -10.45 -9.75
N GLY A 260 3.56 -10.47 -11.02
CA GLY A 260 4.96 -10.62 -11.42
C GLY A 260 5.88 -9.51 -10.88
N GLN A 261 5.34 -8.33 -10.60
CA GLN A 261 6.08 -7.18 -10.07
C GLN A 261 5.75 -6.90 -8.60
N TYR A 262 4.47 -6.96 -8.24
CA TYR A 262 3.95 -6.72 -6.89
C TYR A 262 4.51 -7.70 -5.85
N ALA A 263 4.81 -8.95 -6.23
CA ALA A 263 5.45 -9.89 -5.30
C ALA A 263 6.84 -9.43 -4.84
N HIS A 264 7.53 -8.58 -5.61
CA HIS A 264 8.81 -8.00 -5.23
C HIS A 264 8.67 -6.82 -4.26
N THR A 265 7.46 -6.36 -3.94
CA THR A 265 7.23 -5.29 -2.94
C THR A 265 7.04 -5.82 -1.51
N PHE A 266 7.35 -7.09 -1.27
CA PHE A 266 7.26 -7.75 0.03
C PHE A 266 8.64 -8.14 0.54
N GLY A 267 8.95 -7.74 1.78
CA GLY A 267 10.17 -8.11 2.48
C GLY A 267 10.20 -9.59 2.84
N GLY A 268 11.40 -10.12 3.07
CA GLY A 268 11.63 -11.49 3.53
C GLY A 268 11.05 -11.77 4.92
N ASP A 269 10.71 -10.76 5.71
CA ASP A 269 9.99 -10.92 6.99
C ASP A 269 8.45 -10.91 6.82
N GLY A 270 7.95 -10.74 5.59
CA GLY A 270 6.53 -10.63 5.26
C GLY A 270 5.99 -9.21 5.23
N ALA A 271 6.80 -8.19 5.56
CA ALA A 271 6.40 -6.79 5.51
C ALA A 271 6.03 -6.36 4.07
N PRO A 272 4.81 -5.87 3.82
CA PRO A 272 4.53 -5.17 2.58
C PRO A 272 5.19 -3.79 2.58
N LEU A 273 5.42 -3.22 1.39
CA LEU A 273 5.91 -1.86 1.21
C LEU A 273 5.12 -0.83 2.05
N HIS A 274 5.82 0.09 2.71
CA HIS A 274 5.16 1.18 3.44
C HIS A 274 5.03 2.44 2.54
N GLN A 275 4.14 2.38 1.54
CA GLN A 275 3.86 3.50 0.63
C GLN A 275 2.37 3.71 0.37
N GLY A 276 1.96 4.98 0.27
CA GLY A 276 0.63 5.39 -0.11
C GLY A 276 -0.38 5.44 1.04
N ARG A 277 -1.62 5.74 0.70
CA ARG A 277 -2.72 5.93 1.67
C ARG A 277 -3.29 4.62 2.19
N SER A 278 -4.03 4.70 3.30
CA SER A 278 -4.79 3.57 3.87
C SER A 278 -3.94 2.36 4.27
N LEU A 279 -2.66 2.56 4.56
CA LEU A 279 -1.75 1.52 5.03
C LEU A 279 -2.25 0.80 6.31
N ILE A 280 -3.15 1.42 7.08
CA ILE A 280 -3.82 0.81 8.23
C ILE A 280 -4.64 -0.46 7.91
N TYR A 281 -4.86 -0.77 6.62
CA TYR A 281 -5.57 -1.97 6.15
C TYR A 281 -4.68 -3.22 6.11
N ARG A 282 -3.35 -3.08 6.21
CA ARG A 282 -2.38 -4.15 6.49
C ARG A 282 -2.56 -5.41 5.64
N PHE A 283 -3.30 -6.41 6.15
CA PHE A 283 -3.54 -7.71 5.55
C PHE A 283 -4.19 -7.61 4.17
N ALA A 284 -4.87 -6.51 3.87
CA ALA A 284 -5.43 -6.27 2.55
C ALA A 284 -4.38 -6.36 1.43
N SER A 285 -3.09 -6.12 1.72
CA SER A 285 -1.99 -6.33 0.75
C SER A 285 -1.90 -7.77 0.23
N ALA A 286 -2.39 -8.77 0.99
CA ALA A 286 -2.48 -10.15 0.54
C ALA A 286 -3.66 -10.43 -0.43
N ALA A 287 -4.55 -9.46 -0.68
CA ALA A 287 -5.75 -9.67 -1.50
C ALA A 287 -5.43 -10.07 -2.95
N ALA A 288 -4.45 -9.42 -3.60
CA ALA A 288 -4.08 -9.74 -4.97
C ALA A 288 -3.40 -11.12 -5.11
N PRO A 289 -2.41 -11.51 -4.26
CA PRO A 289 -1.89 -12.87 -4.26
C PRO A 289 -2.99 -13.93 -4.14
N TRP A 290 -3.96 -13.71 -3.25
CA TRP A 290 -5.10 -14.63 -3.12
C TRP A 290 -6.03 -14.63 -4.33
N ALA A 291 -6.31 -13.48 -4.93
CA ALA A 291 -7.14 -13.38 -6.12
C ALA A 291 -6.50 -14.12 -7.31
N GLY A 292 -5.18 -14.03 -7.45
CA GLY A 292 -4.42 -14.73 -8.47
C GLY A 292 -4.51 -16.25 -8.32
N ALA A 293 -4.31 -16.75 -7.10
CA ALA A 293 -4.47 -18.17 -6.79
C ALA A 293 -5.92 -18.67 -6.95
N LEU A 294 -6.91 -17.88 -6.52
CA LEU A 294 -8.34 -18.21 -6.65
C LEU A 294 -8.78 -18.35 -8.10
N THR A 295 -8.27 -17.49 -8.98
CA THR A 295 -8.72 -17.44 -10.38
C THR A 295 -7.78 -18.16 -11.35
N GLY A 296 -6.62 -18.64 -10.89
CA GLY A 296 -5.59 -19.25 -11.72
C GLY A 296 -4.77 -18.25 -12.55
N HIS A 297 -4.85 -16.96 -12.26
CA HIS A 297 -4.14 -15.90 -12.99
C HIS A 297 -3.00 -15.33 -12.15
N THR A 298 -1.95 -16.13 -11.98
CA THR A 298 -0.75 -15.71 -11.25
C THR A 298 0.51 -16.37 -11.80
N PRO A 299 1.66 -15.67 -11.85
CA PRO A 299 2.95 -16.28 -12.13
C PRO A 299 3.56 -16.96 -10.90
N LEU A 300 2.98 -16.79 -9.71
CA LEU A 300 3.53 -17.29 -8.46
C LEU A 300 3.17 -18.76 -8.26
N SER A 301 4.12 -19.53 -7.74
CA SER A 301 3.81 -20.88 -7.25
C SER A 301 2.83 -20.82 -6.07
N PRO A 302 2.06 -21.90 -5.82
CA PRO A 302 1.21 -21.97 -4.64
C PRO A 302 2.00 -21.79 -3.33
N GLY A 303 3.21 -22.33 -3.24
CA GLY A 303 4.10 -22.16 -2.08
C GLY A 303 4.52 -20.71 -1.86
N THR A 304 4.88 -19.99 -2.94
CA THR A 304 5.25 -18.56 -2.86
C THR A 304 4.04 -17.70 -2.49
N THR A 305 2.86 -17.99 -3.05
CA THR A 305 1.62 -17.28 -2.69
C THR A 305 1.33 -17.42 -1.20
N ARG A 306 1.44 -18.63 -0.62
CA ARG A 306 1.23 -18.84 0.81
C ARG A 306 2.29 -18.13 1.65
N ARG A 307 3.56 -18.16 1.21
CA ARG A 307 4.68 -17.47 1.87
C ARG A 307 4.44 -15.97 2.02
N LEU A 308 4.05 -15.30 0.92
CA LEU A 308 3.79 -13.87 0.91
C LEU A 308 2.63 -13.53 1.83
N ALA A 309 1.47 -14.17 1.61
CA ALA A 309 0.26 -13.82 2.34
C ALA A 309 0.36 -14.17 3.83
N SER A 310 0.81 -15.38 4.18
CA SER A 310 0.94 -15.79 5.58
C SER A 310 2.06 -15.04 6.28
N GLY A 311 3.12 -14.69 5.55
CA GLY A 311 4.18 -13.80 6.02
C GLY A 311 3.62 -12.44 6.42
N THR A 312 2.81 -11.81 5.57
CA THR A 312 2.16 -10.53 5.88
C THR A 312 1.23 -10.60 7.09
N LEU A 313 0.35 -11.61 7.15
CA LEU A 313 -0.55 -11.74 8.31
C LEU A 313 0.25 -11.91 9.60
N ARG A 314 1.26 -12.77 9.58
CA ARG A 314 2.16 -13.00 10.72
C ARG A 314 2.94 -11.75 11.10
N HIS A 315 3.56 -11.09 10.14
CA HIS A 315 4.35 -9.88 10.35
C HIS A 315 3.58 -8.87 11.20
N PHE A 316 2.36 -8.54 10.80
CA PHE A 316 1.56 -7.58 11.56
C PHE A 316 1.07 -8.10 12.91
N LEU A 317 0.69 -9.38 13.04
CA LEU A 317 0.27 -9.92 14.34
C LEU A 317 1.43 -9.98 15.35
N ASP A 318 2.62 -10.35 14.90
CA ASP A 318 3.83 -10.42 15.73
C ASP A 318 4.29 -9.02 16.18
N HIS A 319 4.01 -7.98 15.37
CA HIS A 319 4.35 -6.58 15.68
C HIS A 319 3.21 -5.79 16.36
N GLY A 320 2.14 -6.45 16.82
CA GLY A 320 1.12 -5.78 17.65
C GLY A 320 0.02 -5.04 16.87
N ALA A 321 -0.40 -5.56 15.72
CA ALA A 321 -1.56 -5.04 14.97
C ALA A 321 -2.89 -5.05 15.75
N LEU A 322 -2.98 -5.88 16.78
CA LEU A 322 -4.15 -6.01 17.64
C LEU A 322 -3.91 -5.33 18.99
N ASP A 323 -4.93 -4.63 19.49
CA ASP A 323 -4.95 -4.13 20.87
C ASP A 323 -5.23 -5.25 21.89
N ASP A 324 -5.35 -4.87 23.16
CA ASP A 324 -5.63 -5.80 24.26
C ASP A 324 -7.00 -6.49 24.14
N ASP A 325 -7.96 -5.83 23.50
CA ASP A 325 -9.26 -6.38 23.17
C ASP A 325 -9.20 -7.26 21.91
N GLY A 326 -8.09 -7.31 21.18
CA GLY A 326 -7.95 -8.11 19.96
C GLY A 326 -8.58 -7.46 18.73
N LEU A 327 -8.82 -6.14 18.76
CA LEU A 327 -9.26 -5.33 17.63
C LEU A 327 -8.07 -4.77 16.86
N LEU A 328 -8.24 -4.58 15.56
CA LEU A 328 -7.22 -3.94 14.73
C LEU A 328 -7.08 -2.45 15.08
N THR A 329 -5.84 -2.01 15.31
CA THR A 329 -5.56 -0.63 15.73
C THR A 329 -5.51 0.36 14.57
N LEU A 330 -5.70 1.65 14.86
CA LEU A 330 -5.52 2.75 13.90
C LEU A 330 -4.04 3.13 13.74
N GLY A 331 -3.30 2.38 12.93
CA GLY A 331 -1.89 2.65 12.60
C GLY A 331 -1.27 1.52 11.77
N TRP A 332 0.07 1.46 11.71
CA TRP A 332 0.78 0.45 10.92
C TRP A 332 1.00 -0.84 11.71
N PHE A 333 1.75 -0.77 12.80
CA PHE A 333 1.86 -1.84 13.78
C PHE A 333 0.78 -1.64 14.85
N GLY A 334 1.06 -0.87 15.89
CA GLY A 334 0.04 -0.38 16.82
C GLY A 334 -0.66 0.90 16.34
N SER A 335 -1.24 1.63 17.30
CA SER A 335 -1.80 2.97 17.06
C SER A 335 -0.70 3.94 16.62
N TRP A 336 -0.92 4.63 15.50
CA TRP A 336 0.00 5.65 14.99
C TRP A 336 -0.79 6.76 14.28
N PRO A 337 -1.20 7.82 15.00
CA PRO A 337 -2.14 8.83 14.49
C PRO A 337 -1.70 9.54 13.19
N ALA A 338 -0.39 9.76 13.00
CA ALA A 338 0.13 10.47 11.83
C ALA A 338 -0.17 9.74 10.50
N LEU A 339 -0.33 8.41 10.53
CA LEU A 339 -0.69 7.63 9.34
C LEU A 339 -2.19 7.62 9.05
N VAL A 340 -3.04 8.01 10.00
CA VAL A 340 -4.48 7.81 9.93
C VAL A 340 -5.15 8.94 9.13
N GLN A 341 -5.73 8.59 7.99
CA GLN A 341 -6.40 9.58 7.14
C GLN A 341 -7.67 10.16 7.81
N PRO A 342 -8.09 11.39 7.48
CA PRO A 342 -9.27 12.03 8.08
C PRO A 342 -10.58 11.23 7.92
N TYR A 343 -10.68 10.49 6.81
CA TYR A 343 -11.82 9.61 6.53
C TYR A 343 -11.79 8.28 7.29
N SER A 344 -10.70 7.96 8.01
CA SER A 344 -10.62 6.70 8.75
C SER A 344 -11.15 6.85 10.17
N GLY A 345 -12.02 5.93 10.59
CA GLY A 345 -12.57 5.78 11.93
C GLY A 345 -12.22 4.42 12.55
N PRO A 346 -12.72 4.08 13.75
CA PRO A 346 -12.27 2.91 14.51
C PRO A 346 -12.40 1.57 13.78
N ALA A 347 -13.41 1.41 12.93
CA ALA A 347 -13.59 0.21 12.12
C ALA A 347 -12.82 0.22 10.80
N SER A 348 -12.13 1.32 10.48
CA SER A 348 -11.45 1.43 9.21
C SER A 348 -10.40 0.34 8.92
N PRO A 349 -9.58 -0.08 9.91
CA PRO A 349 -8.62 -1.16 9.73
C PRO A 349 -9.21 -2.48 9.25
N TYR A 350 -10.51 -2.75 9.47
CA TYR A 350 -11.16 -3.99 9.03
C TYR A 350 -11.32 -4.12 7.52
N TRP A 351 -10.89 -3.14 6.70
CA TRP A 351 -10.64 -3.41 5.28
C TRP A 351 -9.61 -4.53 5.06
N ALA A 352 -8.80 -4.83 6.08
CA ALA A 352 -7.95 -6.01 6.19
C ALA A 352 -8.68 -7.33 5.90
N SER A 353 -10.01 -7.40 6.05
CA SER A 353 -10.83 -8.55 5.69
C SER A 353 -10.61 -9.05 4.26
N LYS A 354 -10.28 -8.17 3.31
CA LYS A 354 -9.92 -8.56 1.94
C LYS A 354 -8.70 -9.49 1.86
N GLY A 355 -7.79 -9.38 2.83
CA GLY A 355 -6.64 -10.27 2.97
C GLY A 355 -7.01 -11.72 3.26
N PHE A 356 -8.24 -12.01 3.67
CA PHE A 356 -8.71 -13.37 3.95
C PHE A 356 -9.33 -14.06 2.73
N LEU A 357 -9.23 -13.46 1.54
CA LEU A 357 -9.78 -14.02 0.29
C LEU A 357 -9.32 -15.46 0.04
N GLY A 358 -8.10 -15.82 0.46
CA GLY A 358 -7.56 -17.17 0.33
C GLY A 358 -8.42 -18.25 1.00
N LEU A 359 -9.24 -17.92 2.00
CA LEU A 359 -10.14 -18.89 2.64
C LEU A 359 -11.20 -19.44 1.68
N LEU A 360 -11.52 -18.75 0.57
CA LEU A 360 -12.42 -19.29 -0.46
C LEU A 360 -11.83 -20.50 -1.20
N LEU A 361 -10.51 -20.65 -1.25
CA LEU A 361 -9.86 -21.83 -1.82
C LEU A 361 -10.14 -23.05 -0.93
N PRO A 362 -10.47 -24.24 -1.46
CA PRO A 362 -10.78 -25.40 -0.63
C PRO A 362 -9.54 -25.90 0.15
N PRO A 363 -9.69 -26.61 1.28
CA PRO A 363 -8.56 -27.13 2.07
C PRO A 363 -7.54 -27.97 1.29
N GLY A 364 -8.00 -28.69 0.25
CA GLY A 364 -7.13 -29.50 -0.63
C GLY A 364 -6.44 -28.72 -1.76
N HIS A 365 -6.68 -27.42 -1.90
CA HIS A 365 -6.04 -26.61 -2.93
C HIS A 365 -4.51 -26.58 -2.74
N PRO A 366 -3.69 -26.63 -3.81
CA PRO A 366 -2.23 -26.63 -3.71
C PRO A 366 -1.64 -25.50 -2.85
N VAL A 367 -2.31 -24.34 -2.78
CA VAL A 367 -1.85 -23.23 -1.93
C VAL A 367 -1.83 -23.58 -0.45
N TRP A 368 -2.63 -24.57 -0.01
CA TRP A 368 -2.68 -25.04 1.38
C TRP A 368 -1.91 -26.33 1.63
N THR A 369 -1.48 -27.04 0.57
CA THR A 369 -0.89 -28.39 0.68
C THR A 369 0.51 -28.51 0.09
N ALA A 370 0.92 -27.67 -0.87
CA ALA A 370 2.31 -27.59 -1.33
C ALA A 370 3.21 -27.02 -0.23
N VAL A 371 4.50 -27.33 -0.19
CA VAL A 371 5.44 -26.73 0.77
C VAL A 371 5.63 -25.23 0.45
N GLU A 372 5.80 -24.37 1.46
CA GLU A 372 6.13 -22.96 1.20
C GLU A 372 7.45 -22.84 0.43
N GLU A 373 7.47 -21.89 -0.48
CA GLU A 373 8.64 -21.54 -1.29
C GLU A 373 9.07 -20.11 -0.96
N PRO A 374 10.36 -19.77 -1.13
CA PRO A 374 10.88 -18.46 -0.77
C PRO A 374 10.18 -17.34 -1.56
N ALA A 375 9.89 -16.23 -0.87
CA ALA A 375 9.47 -14.98 -1.48
C ALA A 375 10.58 -14.43 -2.41
N PRO A 376 10.26 -13.55 -3.37
CA PRO A 376 11.27 -13.02 -4.28
C PRO A 376 12.48 -12.41 -3.57
N ALA A 377 12.27 -11.65 -2.49
CA ALA A 377 13.32 -11.03 -1.69
C ALA A 377 14.22 -12.04 -0.93
N GLU A 378 13.85 -13.32 -0.87
CA GLU A 378 14.61 -14.38 -0.17
C GLU A 378 15.45 -15.24 -1.15
N ARG A 379 15.26 -15.08 -2.47
CA ARG A 379 15.90 -15.94 -3.49
C ARG A 379 17.30 -15.48 -3.89
N GLY A 380 17.50 -14.17 -3.91
CA GLY A 380 18.71 -13.52 -4.36
C GLY A 380 18.50 -12.01 -4.42
N ASP A 381 19.61 -11.27 -4.53
CA ASP A 381 19.55 -9.83 -4.76
C ASP A 381 18.92 -9.56 -6.12
N ALA A 382 18.10 -8.51 -6.21
CA ALA A 382 17.39 -8.17 -7.45
C ALA A 382 17.18 -6.68 -7.58
N VAL A 383 17.22 -6.18 -8.82
CA VAL A 383 16.85 -4.81 -9.18
C VAL A 383 15.90 -4.85 -10.38
N VAL A 384 14.62 -4.56 -10.15
CA VAL A 384 13.52 -4.79 -11.09
C VAL A 384 12.81 -3.48 -11.43
N PRO A 385 12.81 -3.04 -12.70
CA PRO A 385 12.07 -1.84 -13.10
C PRO A 385 10.56 -2.12 -13.22
N VAL A 386 9.75 -1.17 -12.78
CA VAL A 386 8.29 -1.17 -12.87
C VAL A 386 7.88 0.05 -13.68
N ARG A 387 7.90 -0.09 -15.01
CA ARG A 387 7.73 1.04 -15.93
C ARG A 387 6.38 1.73 -15.78
N GLY A 388 5.29 0.97 -15.64
CA GLY A 388 3.94 1.51 -15.45
C GLY A 388 3.81 2.39 -14.20
N ALA A 389 4.53 2.10 -13.12
CA ALA A 389 4.54 2.89 -11.90
C ALA A 389 5.69 3.93 -11.83
N GLY A 390 6.63 3.89 -12.78
CA GLY A 390 7.89 4.63 -12.72
C GLY A 390 8.73 4.31 -11.48
N TRP A 391 8.77 3.04 -11.08
CA TRP A 391 9.56 2.59 -9.93
C TRP A 391 10.76 1.74 -10.34
N LEU A 392 11.75 1.67 -9.44
CA LEU A 392 12.80 0.66 -9.42
C LEU A 392 12.74 -0.08 -8.08
N ILE A 393 12.45 -1.38 -8.11
CA ILE A 393 12.41 -2.23 -6.91
C ILE A 393 13.80 -2.86 -6.72
N GLN A 394 14.38 -2.69 -5.55
CA GLN A 394 15.68 -3.26 -5.17
C GLN A 394 15.51 -4.14 -3.93
N SER A 395 15.95 -5.39 -3.98
CA SER A 395 15.91 -6.31 -2.84
C SER A 395 17.25 -6.96 -2.58
N THR A 396 17.50 -7.26 -1.31
CA THR A 396 18.72 -7.90 -0.83
C THR A 396 18.38 -9.18 -0.07
N ALA A 397 18.88 -10.33 -0.52
CA ALA A 397 18.50 -11.62 0.07
C ALA A 397 19.13 -11.86 1.45
N ALA A 398 20.28 -11.25 1.73
CA ALA A 398 20.97 -11.39 3.01
C ALA A 398 20.17 -10.84 4.20
N ASP A 399 19.33 -9.84 3.98
CA ASP A 399 18.48 -9.22 5.01
C ASP A 399 16.97 -9.26 4.67
N GLY A 400 16.60 -9.70 3.47
CA GLY A 400 15.23 -9.74 2.97
C GLY A 400 14.62 -8.35 2.76
N LEU A 401 15.40 -7.26 2.80
CA LEU A 401 14.87 -5.91 2.68
C LEU A 401 14.52 -5.57 1.23
N VAL A 402 13.40 -4.87 1.06
CA VAL A 402 12.98 -4.30 -0.22
C VAL A 402 12.95 -2.78 -0.13
N ARG A 403 13.52 -2.13 -1.14
CA ARG A 403 13.54 -0.68 -1.36
C ARG A 403 12.86 -0.42 -2.70
N VAL A 404 12.04 0.61 -2.77
CA VAL A 404 11.32 1.03 -3.99
C VAL A 404 11.67 2.48 -4.24
N HIS A 405 12.43 2.72 -5.30
CA HIS A 405 12.79 4.07 -5.74
C HIS A 405 11.66 4.65 -6.57
N ASN A 406 11.14 5.80 -6.14
CA ASN A 406 9.90 6.39 -6.63
C ASN A 406 10.17 7.57 -7.58
N HIS A 407 10.07 7.28 -8.87
CA HIS A 407 10.20 8.25 -9.96
C HIS A 407 8.92 8.40 -10.80
N GLY A 408 7.80 7.82 -10.33
CA GLY A 408 6.53 7.81 -11.06
C GLY A 408 5.27 8.05 -10.25
N SER A 409 5.36 8.20 -8.92
CA SER A 409 4.22 8.58 -8.08
C SER A 409 4.46 9.89 -7.31
N ASP A 410 3.45 10.78 -7.31
CA ASP A 410 3.45 12.05 -6.58
C ASP A 410 2.10 12.37 -5.89
N ASN A 411 1.00 11.70 -6.28
CA ASN A 411 -0.36 11.91 -5.77
C ASN A 411 -0.89 13.35 -5.92
N GLN A 412 -0.36 14.11 -6.87
CA GLN A 412 -0.80 15.48 -7.15
C GLN A 412 -2.06 15.47 -8.02
N PRO A 413 -3.09 16.30 -7.72
CA PRO A 413 -4.20 16.52 -8.63
C PRO A 413 -3.74 17.09 -9.99
N ALA A 414 -4.57 16.93 -11.01
CA ALA A 414 -4.26 17.46 -12.34
C ALA A 414 -4.49 18.98 -12.44
N ASP A 415 -5.38 19.52 -11.61
CA ASP A 415 -5.97 20.85 -11.69
C ASP A 415 -5.60 21.75 -10.50
N GLU A 416 -5.00 21.19 -9.45
CA GLU A 416 -4.54 21.91 -8.26
C GLU A 416 -3.21 21.33 -7.78
N LEU A 417 -2.38 22.17 -7.16
CA LEU A 417 -1.14 21.76 -6.51
C LEU A 417 -1.32 21.73 -5.00
N LEU A 418 -1.19 20.54 -4.42
CA LEU A 418 -1.24 20.33 -2.98
C LEU A 418 0.18 20.31 -2.41
N PRO A 419 0.34 20.47 -1.08
CA PRO A 419 1.58 20.13 -0.40
C PRO A 419 1.96 18.68 -0.65
N ASP A 420 3.26 18.39 -0.61
CA ASP A 420 3.77 17.04 -0.79
C ASP A 420 3.25 16.10 0.30
N ASP A 421 2.62 14.99 -0.10
CA ASP A 421 2.25 13.91 0.81
C ASP A 421 3.48 13.02 1.04
N PRO A 422 4.00 12.89 2.28
CA PRO A 422 5.14 12.02 2.58
C PRO A 422 4.96 10.57 2.12
N LEU A 423 3.72 10.10 1.96
CA LEU A 423 3.40 8.75 1.50
C LEU A 423 3.53 8.57 -0.02
N TYR A 424 3.74 9.65 -0.79
CA TYR A 424 3.96 9.59 -2.24
C TYR A 424 5.13 10.44 -2.77
N ALA A 425 5.54 11.50 -2.08
CA ALA A 425 6.49 12.48 -2.64
C ALA A 425 7.97 12.13 -2.44
N ARG A 426 8.30 11.12 -1.62
CA ARG A 426 9.68 10.73 -1.30
C ARG A 426 10.35 10.06 -2.50
N LEU A 427 11.68 10.16 -2.57
CA LEU A 427 12.49 9.51 -3.62
C LEU A 427 12.51 7.99 -3.46
N ALA A 428 12.29 7.46 -2.26
CA ALA A 428 12.24 6.02 -2.03
C ALA A 428 11.39 5.64 -0.81
N TYR A 429 10.91 4.40 -0.82
CA TYR A 429 10.14 3.73 0.24
C TYR A 429 10.72 2.33 0.50
N SER A 430 10.50 1.75 1.68
CA SER A 430 10.98 0.40 1.98
C SER A 430 9.99 -0.41 2.80
N THR A 431 10.34 -1.67 3.02
CA THR A 431 9.62 -2.58 3.92
C THR A 431 10.05 -2.46 5.38
N ALA A 432 11.07 -1.63 5.70
CA ALA A 432 11.64 -1.51 7.05
C ALA A 432 11.71 -0.08 7.60
N THR A 433 11.29 0.92 6.82
CA THR A 433 11.29 2.33 7.21
C THR A 433 9.99 3.00 6.76
N GLY A 434 9.60 4.06 7.45
CA GLY A 434 8.43 4.87 7.11
C GLY A 434 8.83 6.35 7.05
N PRO A 435 8.16 7.16 6.21
CA PRO A 435 8.55 8.54 6.00
C PRO A 435 8.35 9.38 7.26
N ALA A 436 9.19 10.40 7.41
CA ALA A 436 8.99 11.45 8.40
C ALA A 436 7.80 12.34 7.99
N PHE A 437 6.85 12.54 8.90
CA PHE A 437 5.70 13.45 8.74
C PHE A 437 5.97 14.85 9.30
N GLU A 438 6.94 14.97 10.20
CA GLU A 438 7.36 16.22 10.84
C GLU A 438 8.89 16.29 10.86
N GLY A 439 9.43 17.50 10.81
CA GLY A 439 10.87 17.73 10.78
C GLY A 439 11.49 17.45 9.41
N THR A 440 12.71 16.90 9.41
CA THR A 440 13.47 16.68 8.18
C THR A 440 12.96 15.48 7.40
N ALA A 441 12.52 15.74 6.17
CA ALA A 441 12.10 14.72 5.23
C ALA A 441 13.24 13.75 4.92
N ASP A 442 12.97 12.46 5.01
CA ASP A 442 13.84 11.38 4.52
C ASP A 442 13.74 11.24 3.01
N ASN A 443 14.69 10.54 2.38
CA ASN A 443 14.71 10.26 0.95
C ASN A 443 14.29 11.48 0.10
N HIS A 444 14.91 12.63 0.36
CA HIS A 444 14.51 13.90 -0.22
C HIS A 444 15.71 14.71 -0.67
N PHE A 445 15.64 15.25 -1.89
CA PHE A 445 16.59 16.23 -2.39
C PHE A 445 15.91 17.59 -2.47
N ALA A 446 16.39 18.54 -1.66
CA ALA A 446 15.83 19.88 -1.55
C ALA A 446 16.86 20.96 -1.90
N LEU A 447 16.39 22.04 -2.52
CA LEU A 447 17.05 23.33 -2.47
C LEU A 447 16.64 24.03 -1.17
N LEU A 448 17.55 24.83 -0.62
CA LEU A 448 17.37 25.54 0.64
C LEU A 448 17.30 27.05 0.39
N ASP A 449 16.23 27.70 0.86
CA ASP A 449 16.08 29.15 0.88
C ASP A 449 15.74 29.62 2.29
N GLY A 450 16.60 30.44 2.90
CA GLY A 450 16.41 30.90 4.29
C GLY A 450 16.27 29.78 5.34
N GLY A 451 16.71 28.56 5.02
CA GLY A 451 16.55 27.36 5.87
C GLY A 451 15.26 26.56 5.60
N GLU A 452 14.34 27.06 4.76
CA GLU A 452 13.20 26.30 4.26
C GLU A 452 13.65 25.37 3.13
N ALA A 453 13.23 24.10 3.19
CA ALA A 453 13.56 23.10 2.19
C ALA A 453 12.46 23.01 1.14
N SER A 454 12.83 23.02 -0.13
CA SER A 454 11.87 22.90 -1.22
C SER A 454 11.15 21.56 -1.23
N GLU A 455 9.86 21.57 -1.53
CA GLU A 455 9.07 20.40 -1.94
C GLU A 455 9.53 19.89 -3.32
N ARG A 456 9.30 18.61 -3.57
CA ARG A 456 9.51 17.99 -4.89
C ARG A 456 8.37 18.37 -5.84
N GLY A 457 7.13 18.42 -5.34
CA GLY A 457 5.95 18.76 -6.14
C GLY A 457 5.65 17.72 -7.23
N PRO A 458 4.90 18.10 -8.28
CA PRO A 458 4.60 17.20 -9.40
C PRO A 458 5.86 16.75 -10.13
N ILE A 459 5.92 15.46 -10.45
CA ILE A 459 7.07 14.85 -11.11
C ILE A 459 6.77 14.54 -12.58
N VAL A 460 7.82 14.60 -13.40
CA VAL A 460 7.83 14.15 -14.78
C VAL A 460 8.73 12.91 -14.85
N PRO A 461 8.16 11.70 -14.99
CA PRO A 461 8.97 10.48 -15.15
C PRO A 461 9.83 10.57 -16.41
N LEU A 462 11.12 10.24 -16.29
CA LEU A 462 12.07 10.18 -17.41
C LEU A 462 12.37 8.74 -17.83
N GLY A 463 11.89 7.75 -17.07
CA GLY A 463 11.96 6.34 -17.40
C GLY A 463 12.44 5.47 -16.24
N ALA A 464 12.33 4.16 -16.46
CA ALA A 464 12.92 3.13 -15.61
C ALA A 464 13.40 1.96 -16.50
N GLY A 465 14.55 1.40 -16.15
CA GLY A 465 15.21 0.32 -16.87
C GLY A 465 16.04 -0.57 -15.95
N PRO A 466 16.79 -1.54 -16.51
CA PRO A 466 17.65 -2.41 -15.72
C PRO A 466 18.61 -1.58 -14.85
N GLY A 467 18.49 -1.71 -13.52
CA GLY A 467 19.37 -0.99 -12.59
C GLY A 467 19.10 0.50 -12.40
N TRP A 468 18.08 1.12 -13.03
CA TRP A 468 17.90 2.58 -12.96
C TRP A 468 16.45 3.08 -13.04
N ALA A 469 16.20 4.25 -12.44
CA ALA A 469 14.99 5.04 -12.64
C ALA A 469 15.27 6.54 -12.53
N ALA A 470 14.48 7.37 -13.22
CA ALA A 470 14.71 8.82 -13.23
C ALA A 470 13.42 9.63 -13.38
N SER A 471 13.46 10.85 -12.85
CA SER A 471 12.38 11.84 -12.95
C SER A 471 12.92 13.25 -12.90
N ALA A 472 12.26 14.19 -13.56
CA ALA A 472 12.46 15.62 -13.37
C ALA A 472 11.35 16.24 -12.52
N HIS A 473 11.65 17.33 -11.82
CA HIS A 473 10.64 18.13 -11.14
C HIS A 473 11.06 19.62 -11.08
N ARG A 474 10.11 20.46 -10.70
CA ARG A 474 10.34 21.88 -10.42
C ARG A 474 10.17 22.11 -8.92
N PRO A 475 11.25 22.38 -8.16
CA PRO A 475 11.18 22.51 -6.72
C PRO A 475 10.27 23.68 -6.32
N ARG A 476 9.58 23.54 -5.19
CA ARG A 476 8.63 24.53 -4.69
C ARG A 476 8.93 24.95 -3.26
N ILE A 477 8.77 26.22 -2.94
CA ILE A 477 8.89 26.77 -1.57
C ILE A 477 7.64 27.62 -1.30
N GLY A 478 7.05 27.51 -0.11
CA GLY A 478 5.79 28.19 0.20
C GLY A 478 4.65 27.92 -0.79
N GLY A 479 4.62 26.75 -1.43
CA GLY A 479 3.62 26.36 -2.42
C GLY A 479 3.83 26.92 -3.84
N ALA A 480 4.87 27.73 -4.09
CA ALA A 480 5.20 28.27 -5.41
C ALA A 480 6.44 27.60 -6.00
N ALA A 481 6.42 27.31 -7.30
CA ALA A 481 7.60 26.81 -8.00
C ALA A 481 8.70 27.87 -8.03
N LEU A 482 9.95 27.46 -7.79
CA LEU A 482 11.11 28.32 -7.93
C LEU A 482 11.30 28.68 -9.42
N PRO A 483 11.22 29.97 -9.81
CA PRO A 483 11.22 30.35 -11.22
C PRO A 483 12.51 29.95 -11.94
N GLY A 484 12.37 29.26 -13.07
CA GLY A 484 13.51 28.85 -13.91
C GLY A 484 14.35 27.71 -13.32
N VAL A 485 14.00 27.19 -12.13
CA VAL A 485 14.75 26.13 -11.47
C VAL A 485 14.20 24.75 -11.85
N GLY A 486 15.09 23.83 -12.21
CA GLY A 486 14.77 22.44 -12.48
C GLY A 486 15.68 21.50 -11.70
N VAL A 487 15.15 20.32 -11.37
CA VAL A 487 15.93 19.23 -10.78
C VAL A 487 15.64 17.93 -11.54
N THR A 488 16.67 17.37 -12.16
CA THR A 488 16.61 16.03 -12.76
C THR A 488 17.30 15.05 -11.83
N SER A 489 16.58 14.02 -11.42
CA SER A 489 17.04 13.01 -10.47
C SER A 489 17.12 11.64 -11.15
N LEU A 490 18.24 10.95 -10.93
CA LEU A 490 18.52 9.59 -11.39
C LEU A 490 18.97 8.76 -10.19
N VAL A 491 18.44 7.55 -10.08
CA VAL A 491 18.99 6.50 -9.22
C VAL A 491 19.58 5.38 -10.08
N LEU A 492 20.77 4.91 -9.70
CA LEU A 492 21.37 3.65 -10.15
C LEU A 492 21.48 2.74 -8.93
N ALA A 493 21.17 1.45 -9.06
CA ALA A 493 21.19 0.53 -7.91
C ALA A 493 21.81 -0.83 -8.25
N ALA A 494 22.59 -1.36 -7.31
CA ALA A 494 23.15 -2.71 -7.35
C ALA A 494 23.35 -3.26 -5.92
N GLY A 495 22.94 -4.51 -5.68
CA GLY A 495 22.96 -5.10 -4.33
C GLY A 495 22.18 -4.24 -3.34
N ALA A 496 22.82 -3.81 -2.25
CA ALA A 496 22.26 -2.86 -1.29
C ALA A 496 22.56 -1.38 -1.60
N GLU A 497 23.46 -1.09 -2.55
CA GLU A 497 23.96 0.26 -2.79
C GLU A 497 23.10 1.01 -3.82
N GLU A 498 22.98 2.32 -3.58
CA GLU A 498 22.17 3.24 -4.37
C GLU A 498 23.03 4.46 -4.70
N ILE A 499 23.24 4.76 -5.98
CA ILE A 499 23.84 6.01 -6.42
C ILE A 499 22.74 6.97 -6.84
N HIS A 500 22.59 8.06 -6.10
CA HIS A 500 21.64 9.13 -6.38
C HIS A 500 22.38 10.29 -7.03
N ALA A 501 21.90 10.74 -8.19
CA ALA A 501 22.43 11.86 -8.93
C ALA A 501 21.32 12.90 -9.18
N HIS A 502 21.55 14.14 -8.74
CA HIS A 502 20.61 15.25 -8.87
C HIS A 502 21.28 16.40 -9.62
N LEU A 503 20.80 16.67 -10.83
CA LEU A 503 21.22 17.80 -11.64
C LEU A 503 20.29 18.98 -11.37
N VAL A 504 20.83 20.05 -10.77
CA VAL A 504 20.13 21.30 -10.52
C VAL A 504 20.47 22.28 -11.64
N THR A 505 19.44 22.89 -12.23
CA THR A 505 19.58 23.93 -13.25
C THR A 505 18.85 25.20 -12.84
N GLY A 506 19.41 26.37 -13.21
CA GLY A 506 18.77 27.67 -13.05
C GLY A 506 18.69 28.22 -11.63
N ALA A 507 19.22 27.50 -10.62
CA ALA A 507 19.31 28.00 -9.25
C ALA A 507 20.45 29.04 -9.13
N PRO A 508 20.29 30.11 -8.32
CA PRO A 508 21.36 31.06 -8.05
C PRO A 508 22.60 30.39 -7.44
N GLY A 509 23.78 30.89 -7.79
CA GLY A 509 25.01 30.52 -7.11
C GLY A 509 24.94 30.86 -5.62
N GLY A 510 25.32 29.92 -4.75
CA GLY A 510 25.19 30.05 -3.31
C GLY A 510 23.91 29.43 -2.72
N THR A 511 22.97 28.97 -3.55
CA THR A 511 21.79 28.24 -3.05
C THR A 511 22.23 26.91 -2.41
N GLY A 512 21.86 26.70 -1.15
CA GLY A 512 22.15 25.46 -0.44
C GLY A 512 21.31 24.30 -0.98
N VAL A 513 21.84 23.09 -0.90
CA VAL A 513 21.08 21.86 -1.18
C VAL A 513 21.21 20.89 -0.02
N ARG A 514 20.20 20.04 0.13
CA ARG A 514 20.18 18.95 1.11
C ARG A 514 19.70 17.67 0.46
N HIS A 515 20.46 16.59 0.64
CA HIS A 515 20.04 15.24 0.30
C HIS A 515 19.97 14.38 1.56
N THR A 516 18.85 13.70 1.77
CA THR A 516 18.63 12.85 2.95
C THR A 516 18.51 11.39 2.57
N GLY A 517 19.08 10.51 3.39
CA GLY A 517 18.94 9.07 3.25
C GLY A 517 17.66 8.54 3.89
N TRP A 518 17.69 7.28 4.32
CA TRP A 518 16.56 6.60 4.95
C TRP A 518 16.40 7.01 6.43
N ALA A 519 15.17 7.34 6.86
CA ALA A 519 14.84 7.48 8.27
C ALA A 519 14.66 6.10 8.91
N VAL A 520 15.65 5.67 9.69
CA VAL A 520 15.56 4.43 10.48
C VAL A 520 15.03 4.73 11.86
N ALA A 521 14.18 3.83 12.38
CA ALA A 521 13.48 4.04 13.64
C ALA A 521 13.48 2.78 14.50
N GLY A 522 13.45 2.97 15.82
CA GLY A 522 13.33 1.91 16.81
C GLY A 522 13.12 2.49 18.21
N SER A 523 13.45 1.72 19.25
CA SER A 523 13.42 2.22 20.63
C SER A 523 14.52 3.24 20.92
N ALA A 524 15.66 3.11 20.25
CA ALA A 524 16.79 4.03 20.27
C ALA A 524 17.56 3.93 18.96
N VAL A 525 18.28 5.00 18.61
CA VAL A 525 19.15 5.06 17.43
C VAL A 525 20.52 5.59 17.80
N GLU A 526 21.53 5.10 17.10
CA GLU A 526 22.92 5.52 17.19
C GLU A 526 23.31 6.25 15.92
N THR A 527 23.97 7.40 16.06
CA THR A 527 24.41 8.23 14.94
C THR A 527 25.92 8.33 14.89
N ALA A 528 26.47 8.40 13.69
CA ALA A 528 27.89 8.62 13.46
C ALA A 528 28.11 9.46 12.19
N VAL A 529 29.10 10.34 12.23
CA VAL A 529 29.56 11.13 11.09
C VAL A 529 31.05 10.89 10.93
N THR A 530 31.49 10.57 9.71
CA THR A 530 32.91 10.27 9.43
C THR A 530 33.27 10.76 8.03
N GLY A 531 34.14 11.76 7.95
CA GLY A 531 34.48 12.42 6.69
C GLY A 531 33.22 12.99 6.02
N GLY A 532 33.04 12.71 4.72
CA GLY A 532 31.84 13.07 3.96
C GLY A 532 30.67 12.09 4.11
N GLY A 533 30.66 11.25 5.14
CA GLY A 533 29.63 10.22 5.35
C GLY A 533 28.88 10.39 6.68
N ALA A 534 27.59 10.05 6.66
CA ALA A 534 26.72 9.99 7.83
C ALA A 534 26.03 8.62 7.92
N ARG A 535 25.82 8.16 9.15
CA ARG A 535 25.25 6.86 9.47
C ARG A 535 24.27 6.97 10.62
N VAL A 536 23.13 6.30 10.48
CA VAL A 536 22.16 6.07 11.55
C VAL A 536 21.89 4.56 11.66
N ARG A 537 21.95 4.01 12.87
CA ARG A 537 21.69 2.60 13.15
C ARG A 537 20.64 2.45 14.24
N VAL A 538 19.76 1.47 14.13
CA VAL A 538 18.85 1.11 15.23
C VAL A 538 19.60 0.30 16.29
N THR A 539 19.56 0.76 17.55
CA THR A 539 20.23 0.07 18.67
C THR A 539 19.65 -1.33 18.85
N GLY A 540 20.53 -2.34 18.98
CA GLY A 540 20.12 -3.74 19.12
C GLY A 540 19.60 -4.40 17.83
N SER A 541 19.65 -3.69 16.71
CA SER A 541 19.29 -4.21 15.38
C SER A 541 20.47 -4.08 14.41
N ALA A 542 20.41 -4.81 13.31
CA ALA A 542 21.33 -4.68 12.19
C ALA A 542 20.87 -3.61 11.16
N LEU A 543 19.66 -3.07 11.31
CA LEU A 543 19.12 -2.04 10.42
C LEU A 543 19.95 -0.74 10.51
N VAL A 544 20.50 -0.33 9.38
CA VAL A 544 21.36 0.84 9.22
C VAL A 544 21.01 1.62 7.96
N SER A 545 21.03 2.94 8.06
CA SER A 545 20.97 3.90 6.96
C SER A 545 22.29 4.66 6.88
N GLU A 546 22.89 4.71 5.69
CA GLU A 546 24.14 5.39 5.41
C GLU A 546 24.00 6.28 4.17
N ALA A 547 24.66 7.44 4.23
CA ALA A 547 24.79 8.34 3.09
C ALA A 547 26.22 8.87 3.02
N VAL A 548 26.80 8.89 1.83
CA VAL A 548 28.17 9.37 1.56
C VAL A 548 28.15 10.36 0.40
N ALA A 549 28.73 11.54 0.61
CA ALA A 549 28.94 12.55 -0.42
C ALA A 549 30.01 12.07 -1.42
N LEU A 550 29.69 12.10 -2.72
CA LEU A 550 30.60 11.68 -3.79
C LEU A 550 30.99 12.81 -4.75
N HIS A 551 30.05 13.72 -5.06
CA HIS A 551 30.29 14.87 -5.94
C HIS A 551 29.33 16.02 -5.60
N GLY A 552 29.82 17.27 -5.60
CA GLY A 552 29.03 18.48 -5.34
C GLY A 552 28.54 18.69 -3.89
N LEU A 553 28.46 17.61 -3.10
CA LEU A 553 28.15 17.64 -1.67
C LEU A 553 29.44 17.72 -0.85
N ASP A 554 29.46 18.52 0.21
CA ASP A 554 30.67 18.87 0.96
C ASP A 554 30.59 18.65 2.47
N ALA A 555 29.40 18.41 3.03
CA ALA A 555 29.23 18.11 4.44
C ALA A 555 28.21 17.00 4.68
N ALA A 556 28.39 16.29 5.80
CA ALA A 556 27.54 15.22 6.27
C ALA A 556 27.18 15.42 7.74
N THR A 557 25.93 15.13 8.09
CA THR A 557 25.41 15.17 9.46
C THR A 557 24.30 14.14 9.62
N THR A 558 23.75 14.02 10.83
CA THR A 558 22.53 13.25 11.09
C THR A 558 21.52 14.15 11.76
N GLU A 559 20.25 14.06 11.35
CA GLU A 559 19.17 14.82 11.95
C GLU A 559 18.16 13.88 12.64
N PRO A 560 17.71 14.20 13.87
CA PRO A 560 16.65 13.44 14.50
C PRO A 560 15.31 13.67 13.78
N VAL A 561 14.43 12.68 13.83
CA VAL A 561 13.02 12.80 13.44
C VAL A 561 12.22 12.83 14.75
N PRO A 562 11.84 14.02 15.25
CA PRO A 562 11.38 14.17 16.64
C PRO A 562 10.11 13.38 16.98
N ALA A 563 9.20 13.23 16.01
CA ALA A 563 7.99 12.45 16.18
C ALA A 563 8.24 10.93 16.07
N GLY A 564 9.44 10.49 15.68
CA GLY A 564 9.65 9.11 15.26
C GLY A 564 8.99 8.81 13.91
N THR A 565 8.79 7.52 13.62
CA THR A 565 8.05 7.04 12.44
C THR A 565 7.11 5.90 12.84
N ALA A 566 6.37 5.36 11.86
CA ALA A 566 5.54 4.18 12.07
C ALA A 566 6.32 2.94 12.56
N PHE A 567 7.66 2.95 12.49
CA PHE A 567 8.55 1.85 12.87
C PHE A 567 9.21 2.06 14.24
N GLY A 568 9.05 3.22 14.88
CA GLY A 568 9.57 3.43 16.23
C GLY A 568 9.58 4.89 16.68
N PRO A 569 9.58 5.11 18.01
CA PRO A 569 9.53 6.46 18.58
C PRO A 569 10.85 7.23 18.47
N ALA A 570 11.99 6.55 18.41
CA ALA A 570 13.30 7.19 18.19
C ALA A 570 13.72 6.95 16.75
N ALA A 571 13.91 8.03 15.99
CA ALA A 571 14.31 7.96 14.60
C ALA A 571 15.28 9.08 14.25
N ALA A 572 16.15 8.81 13.27
CA ALA A 572 17.07 9.79 12.71
C ALA A 572 17.38 9.45 11.25
N VAL A 573 17.89 10.44 10.52
CA VAL A 573 18.20 10.34 9.09
C VAL A 573 19.61 10.87 8.80
N PRO A 574 20.41 10.18 7.95
CA PRO A 574 21.63 10.74 7.40
C PRO A 574 21.33 11.92 6.47
N VAL A 575 22.10 12.99 6.59
CA VAL A 575 21.93 14.22 5.81
C VAL A 575 23.24 14.60 5.17
N LEU A 576 23.20 14.88 3.87
CA LEU A 576 24.30 15.46 3.10
C LEU A 576 23.90 16.85 2.63
N THR A 577 24.83 17.79 2.66
CA THR A 577 24.60 19.15 2.16
C THR A 577 25.67 19.55 1.13
N GLY A 578 25.31 20.52 0.31
CA GLY A 578 26.20 21.13 -0.67
C GLY A 578 25.68 22.51 -1.06
N THR A 579 26.36 23.15 -2.02
CA THR A 579 25.99 24.48 -2.50
C THR A 579 26.06 24.53 -4.02
N VAL A 580 25.08 25.18 -4.66
CA VAL A 580 25.08 25.43 -6.10
C VAL A 580 26.21 26.41 -6.44
N THR A 581 27.11 26.04 -7.35
CA THR A 581 28.27 26.85 -7.73
C THR A 581 28.21 27.46 -9.13
N GLY A 582 27.21 27.10 -9.94
CA GLY A 582 27.07 27.54 -11.33
C GLY A 582 25.64 27.37 -11.85
N GLU A 583 25.42 27.70 -13.14
CA GLU A 583 24.10 27.63 -13.78
C GLU A 583 23.52 26.20 -13.84
N GLU A 584 24.42 25.22 -13.94
CA GLU A 584 24.13 23.79 -13.89
C GLU A 584 25.10 23.16 -12.87
N CYS A 585 24.55 22.39 -11.92
CA CYS A 585 25.33 21.78 -10.86
C CYS A 585 24.83 20.36 -10.57
N LEU A 586 25.74 19.38 -10.64
CA LEU A 586 25.44 17.99 -10.33
C LEU A 586 25.83 17.67 -8.89
N PHE A 587 24.91 17.01 -8.17
CA PHE A 587 25.15 16.45 -6.84
C PHE A 587 25.03 14.93 -6.91
N VAL A 588 26.04 14.22 -6.41
CA VAL A 588 26.06 12.74 -6.40
C VAL A 588 26.37 12.23 -5.00
N SER A 589 25.61 11.22 -4.58
CA SER A 589 25.80 10.53 -3.31
C SER A 589 25.59 9.03 -3.44
N ALA A 590 26.26 8.27 -2.57
CA ALA A 590 25.91 6.88 -2.31
C ALA A 590 25.00 6.83 -1.08
N VAL A 591 23.85 6.18 -1.20
CA VAL A 591 22.90 5.91 -0.12
C VAL A 591 22.77 4.40 0.02
N ARG A 592 22.52 3.95 1.26
CA ARG A 592 22.24 2.55 1.55
C ARG A 592 21.36 2.40 2.77
N LEU A 593 20.28 1.64 2.63
CA LEU A 593 19.61 0.95 3.74
C LEU A 593 20.13 -0.50 3.78
N SER A 594 20.41 -1.09 4.93
CA SER A 594 20.77 -2.52 5.04
C SER A 594 20.43 -3.10 6.41
N GLY A 595 20.15 -4.40 6.46
CA GLY A 595 19.95 -5.20 7.67
C GLY A 595 20.98 -6.32 7.87
N ALA A 596 21.99 -6.44 7.01
CA ALA A 596 22.99 -7.53 7.07
C ALA A 596 24.46 -7.07 6.96
N GLY A 597 24.73 -5.80 6.61
CA GLY A 597 26.09 -5.29 6.40
C GLY A 597 26.56 -4.27 7.44
N THR A 598 27.87 -4.22 7.68
CA THR A 598 28.50 -3.18 8.55
C THR A 598 29.52 -2.29 7.84
N ALA A 599 29.99 -2.67 6.64
CA ALA A 599 31.00 -1.92 5.90
C ALA A 599 30.32 -0.86 5.04
N PRO A 600 30.69 0.44 5.09
CA PRO A 600 29.98 1.54 4.42
C PRO A 600 29.86 1.36 2.89
N PRO A 601 29.00 2.13 2.20
CA PRO A 601 28.92 2.13 0.74
C PRO A 601 30.30 2.26 0.09
N ALA A 602 30.60 1.40 -0.88
CA ALA A 602 31.92 1.24 -1.47
C ALA A 602 31.96 1.50 -2.99
N ALA A 603 30.82 1.73 -3.63
CA ALA A 603 30.75 2.16 -5.02
C ALA A 603 31.57 3.44 -5.24
N ARG A 604 32.30 3.47 -6.36
CA ARG A 604 33.12 4.62 -6.76
C ARG A 604 32.48 5.27 -7.97
N VAL A 605 32.41 6.60 -7.96
CA VAL A 605 31.82 7.36 -9.06
C VAL A 605 32.85 8.31 -9.65
N ALA A 606 33.02 8.25 -10.97
CA ALA A 606 33.73 9.26 -11.73
C ALA A 606 32.69 10.14 -12.45
N VAL A 607 32.87 11.46 -12.35
CA VAL A 607 32.01 12.45 -13.01
C VAL A 607 32.84 13.23 -14.03
N GLU A 608 32.38 13.26 -15.27
CA GLU A 608 32.98 14.01 -16.37
C GLU A 608 31.96 14.97 -16.98
N ALA A 609 32.36 16.22 -17.21
CA ALA A 609 31.53 17.16 -17.97
C ALA A 609 31.40 16.67 -19.43
N ALA A 610 30.19 16.67 -19.98
CA ALA A 610 29.92 16.32 -21.36
C ALA A 610 29.42 17.57 -22.14
N PRO A 611 29.42 17.56 -23.49
CA PRO A 611 28.89 18.67 -24.27
C PRO A 611 27.42 19.01 -23.98
N THR A 612 26.65 18.00 -23.51
CA THR A 612 25.27 18.17 -23.06
C THR A 612 25.11 17.41 -21.74
N GLY A 613 25.20 18.12 -20.61
CA GLY A 613 25.05 17.56 -19.26
C GLY A 613 26.30 16.89 -18.69
N HIS A 614 26.09 15.91 -17.80
CA HIS A 614 27.15 15.25 -17.05
C HIS A 614 27.17 13.74 -17.27
N ARG A 615 28.36 13.18 -17.45
CA ARG A 615 28.58 11.74 -17.57
C ARG A 615 29.02 11.18 -16.23
N LEU A 616 28.33 10.15 -15.77
CA LEU A 616 28.65 9.40 -14.55
C LEU A 616 29.12 8.00 -14.95
N ARG A 617 30.25 7.56 -14.43
CA ARG A 617 30.66 6.14 -14.44
C ARG A 617 30.70 5.63 -13.02
N VAL A 618 29.88 4.63 -12.72
CA VAL A 618 29.80 3.96 -11.42
C VAL A 618 30.53 2.63 -11.51
N HIS A 619 31.47 2.41 -10.59
CA HIS A 619 32.12 1.13 -10.37
C HIS A 619 31.54 0.50 -9.10
N TRP A 620 30.86 -0.62 -9.25
CA TRP A 620 30.18 -1.33 -8.17
C TRP A 620 31.15 -2.23 -7.39
N PRO A 621 30.84 -2.55 -6.12
CA PRO A 621 31.69 -3.42 -5.30
C PRO A 621 31.90 -4.83 -5.86
N ASP A 622 30.96 -5.33 -6.67
CA ASP A 622 31.03 -6.63 -7.32
C ASP A 622 31.90 -6.64 -8.60
N GLY A 623 32.45 -5.47 -8.97
CA GLY A 623 33.30 -5.28 -10.15
C GLY A 623 32.54 -4.89 -11.42
N SER A 624 31.20 -4.90 -11.41
CA SER A 624 30.39 -4.41 -12.53
C SER A 624 30.46 -2.88 -12.64
N HIS A 625 30.01 -2.33 -13.77
CA HIS A 625 29.91 -0.88 -13.93
C HIS A 625 28.62 -0.43 -14.60
N SER A 626 28.26 0.83 -14.38
CA SER A 626 27.13 1.49 -15.03
C SER A 626 27.56 2.86 -15.52
N GLU A 627 27.10 3.25 -16.71
CA GLU A 627 27.36 4.58 -17.26
C GLU A 627 26.02 5.31 -17.49
N ALA A 628 25.97 6.58 -17.12
CA ALA A 628 24.80 7.41 -17.31
C ALA A 628 25.20 8.81 -17.80
N LEU A 629 24.38 9.36 -18.68
CA LEU A 629 24.43 10.75 -19.12
C LEU A 629 23.17 11.46 -18.64
N ILE A 630 23.33 12.35 -17.67
CA ILE A 630 22.25 13.16 -17.09
C ILE A 630 22.24 14.55 -17.73
N ARG A 631 21.06 15.01 -18.14
CA ARG A 631 20.79 16.31 -18.75
C ARG A 631 19.62 16.97 -18.03
N ALA A 632 19.43 18.27 -18.26
CA ALA A 632 18.37 19.04 -17.61
C ALA A 632 16.97 18.42 -17.77
N ASP A 633 16.69 17.76 -18.89
CA ASP A 633 15.38 17.21 -19.25
C ASP A 633 15.42 15.72 -19.66
N GLY A 634 16.51 15.01 -19.38
CA GLY A 634 16.64 13.63 -19.83
C GLY A 634 17.80 12.86 -19.22
N VAL A 635 17.69 11.54 -19.29
CA VAL A 635 18.75 10.61 -18.90
C VAL A 635 18.98 9.59 -20.01
N THR A 636 20.22 9.15 -20.16
CA THR A 636 20.57 7.99 -20.99
C THR A 636 21.46 7.11 -20.13
N VAL A 637 21.07 5.85 -19.92
CA VAL A 637 21.84 4.89 -19.13
C VAL A 637 22.24 3.76 -20.06
N THR A 638 23.52 3.37 -20.00
CA THR A 638 24.08 2.22 -20.70
C THR A 638 24.69 1.29 -19.65
N SER A 639 24.32 0.02 -19.71
CA SER A 639 24.84 -1.03 -18.85
C SER A 639 25.68 -2.03 -19.65
N ASP A 640 26.53 -2.80 -18.97
CA ASP A 640 27.37 -3.85 -19.59
C ASP A 640 26.57 -4.93 -20.37
N GLU A 641 25.25 -4.96 -20.23
CA GLU A 641 24.35 -5.92 -20.88
C GLU A 641 23.64 -5.38 -22.14
N ASP A 642 23.91 -4.14 -22.57
CA ASP A 642 23.31 -3.50 -23.76
C ASP A 642 24.05 -3.77 -25.09
#